data_AF-A0ABD1B613-F1
#
_entry.id   AF-A0ABD1B613-F1
#
_cell.length_a   1.000
_cell.length_b   1.000
_cell.length_c   1.000
_cell.angle_alpha   90.00
_cell.angle_beta   90.00
_cell.angle_gamma   90.00
#
_symmetry.space_group_name_H-M   'P 1'
#
loop_
_entity.id
_entity.type
_entity.pdbx_description
1 polymer ?
#
loop_
_entity_poly.entity_id
_entity_poly.type
_entity_poly.pdbx_seq_one_letter_code
_entity_poly.pdbx_strand_id
1 'polypeptide(L)'
;MRIMIKGGVWKNTEDEILKAAVMKYGKNQWARISSLLVRKSAKQCKARWYEWLDPSIKKTEWTREEDEKLLHLAKLLPTQWRTIAPIVGRTPSQCLERYEKLLDAACTKDENYDAADDPRKLRPGEIDPNPEAKPARPDPVDMDEDEKEMLSEARARLANTRGKKAKRKAREKQLEEARRLASLQKRRELKAAGIDGRHRKRKRKGIDYNAEIPFEKRAPAGFYDTADEDRPADQVKFPTTIEELEGKRRADVEAQLRKQDVARNKIAQRQDAPAAILQANKLNDPEAVRKRSKLMLPPPQISDHELEEIAKMGYASDLLAENEELTEGSAATRALLANYSQTPRQGMTPMRTPQRTPAGKGDAIMMEAENLARLRDSQTPLLGGENPELHPSDFTGVTPRKKEIQTPNPMLTPSMTPGGAGLTPRIGLTPSRDGSSFSMTPKGTPFRDELHINEDMDMHESAKLERQRREEAKRSLRSGLTGLPQPKNEYQIVAQPPPEESEEPEEKIEEDMSDRIAREKAEEEARQQALLKKRSKVLQRDLPRPPAASLEIIRNSLLSADGDKSSVVPPTPIEVADKMVREELLQLLEHDNAKYPLDEKAEKKKGAKNRTNSSASQVLAIEDFEENELQGADRMIKEEGQFLCVSMGHENESLDDFVEARNTCVNDLMYFPTRNAYELSSVAGNADKVAALQVEMENARKKMEEDEKKADHMKAKYKTYTKGHERRAETVWTQIEATLKQIEIGGTEVECFKALKRQEEMAASFRKKNLQEEVLKQKETEKKLQARYGNLLAMVEKAEEIMVEFRAQALKKQEDVEAHKLKESKLTGGEEEDVAIAMEASA
;
A
#
# COMPACT_ATOMS: atom_id res chain seq x y z
N MET A 1 4.30 14.18 -32.62
CA MET A 1 2.86 14.27 -32.26
C MET A 1 2.27 12.86 -32.39
N ARG A 2 1.90 12.17 -31.30
CA ARG A 2 1.32 10.81 -31.43
C ARG A 2 -0.10 10.90 -31.99
N ILE A 3 -0.35 10.36 -33.17
CA ILE A 3 -1.69 10.28 -33.77
C ILE A 3 -2.46 9.18 -33.06
N MET A 4 -3.25 9.54 -32.04
CA MET A 4 -4.15 8.61 -31.37
C MET A 4 -5.34 8.29 -32.29
N ILE A 5 -5.34 7.10 -32.88
CA ILE A 5 -6.50 6.55 -33.59
C ILE A 5 -7.61 6.29 -32.57
N LYS A 6 -8.74 7.01 -32.69
CA LYS A 6 -9.87 6.93 -31.76
C LYS A 6 -10.99 6.04 -32.30
N GLY A 7 -11.55 5.20 -31.46
CA GLY A 7 -12.67 4.31 -31.82
C GLY A 7 -12.41 2.85 -31.48
N GLY A 8 -12.84 1.97 -32.38
CA GLY A 8 -12.89 0.52 -32.16
C GLY A 8 -14.03 0.11 -31.21
N VAL A 9 -14.19 -1.20 -31.07
CA VAL A 9 -15.23 -1.85 -30.24
C VAL A 9 -15.26 -1.33 -28.80
N TRP A 10 -16.44 -1.29 -28.20
CA TRP A 10 -16.63 -0.94 -26.79
C TRP A 10 -16.38 -2.14 -25.87
N LYS A 11 -15.57 -1.94 -24.82
CA LYS A 11 -15.35 -2.92 -23.74
C LYS A 11 -16.24 -2.62 -22.53
N ASN A 12 -16.53 -3.61 -21.70
CA ASN A 12 -17.40 -3.47 -20.53
C ASN A 12 -16.83 -2.47 -19.50
N THR A 13 -15.52 -2.49 -19.26
CA THR A 13 -14.78 -1.45 -18.52
C THR A 13 -15.04 -0.02 -19.03
N GLU A 14 -15.00 0.21 -20.34
CA GLU A 14 -15.25 1.53 -20.93
C GLU A 14 -16.70 1.99 -20.69
N ASP A 15 -17.67 1.07 -20.81
CA ASP A 15 -19.09 1.32 -20.55
C ASP A 15 -19.37 1.62 -19.06
N GLU A 16 -18.74 0.92 -18.12
CA GLU A 16 -18.89 1.18 -16.68
C GLU A 16 -18.25 2.51 -16.25
N ILE A 17 -17.06 2.85 -16.80
CA ILE A 17 -16.45 4.17 -16.62
C ILE A 17 -17.36 5.25 -17.20
N LEU A 18 -17.98 5.02 -18.37
CA LEU A 18 -18.90 5.96 -19.01
C LEU A 18 -20.16 6.18 -18.14
N LYS A 19 -20.76 5.12 -17.59
CA LYS A 19 -21.87 5.22 -16.61
C LYS A 19 -21.48 6.07 -15.40
N ALA A 20 -20.38 5.73 -14.73
CA ALA A 20 -19.91 6.46 -13.54
C ALA A 20 -19.55 7.93 -13.84
N ALA A 21 -18.99 8.19 -15.02
CA ALA A 21 -18.69 9.55 -15.49
C ALA A 21 -19.96 10.37 -15.79
N VAL A 22 -21.00 9.76 -16.38
CA VAL A 22 -22.31 10.41 -16.57
C VAL A 22 -23.01 10.66 -15.24
N MET A 23 -22.93 9.75 -14.27
CA MET A 23 -23.43 9.97 -12.90
C MET A 23 -22.77 11.17 -12.21
N LYS A 24 -21.47 11.42 -12.46
CA LYS A 24 -20.74 12.56 -11.87
C LYS A 24 -20.86 13.88 -12.64
N TYR A 25 -20.84 13.83 -13.97
CA TYR A 25 -20.71 15.03 -14.83
C TYR A 25 -21.98 15.38 -15.63
N GLY A 26 -22.97 14.48 -15.66
CA GLY A 26 -24.23 14.64 -16.38
C GLY A 26 -24.11 14.50 -17.91
N LYS A 27 -25.28 14.40 -18.57
CA LYS A 27 -25.42 14.18 -20.03
C LYS A 27 -24.99 15.37 -20.92
N ASN A 28 -24.35 16.40 -20.37
CA ASN A 28 -23.98 17.63 -21.09
C ASN A 28 -22.45 17.84 -21.22
N GLN A 29 -21.61 17.14 -20.44
CA GLN A 29 -20.16 17.39 -20.37
C GLN A 29 -19.32 16.31 -21.12
N TRP A 30 -19.73 15.94 -22.34
CA TRP A 30 -19.13 14.83 -23.10
C TRP A 30 -17.62 14.92 -23.31
N ALA A 31 -17.06 16.11 -23.53
CA ALA A 31 -15.61 16.31 -23.66
C ALA A 31 -14.84 15.95 -22.37
N ARG A 32 -15.45 16.24 -21.21
CA ARG A 32 -14.89 15.88 -19.90
C ARG A 32 -14.99 14.39 -19.64
N ILE A 33 -16.10 13.77 -20.04
CA ILE A 33 -16.33 12.32 -19.97
C ILE A 33 -15.31 11.58 -20.84
N SER A 34 -15.15 11.97 -22.12
CA SER A 34 -14.14 11.34 -23.00
C SER A 34 -12.70 11.52 -22.51
N SER A 35 -12.42 12.54 -21.70
CA SER A 35 -11.07 12.69 -21.11
C SER A 35 -10.74 11.66 -20.02
N LEU A 36 -11.68 10.77 -19.65
CA LEU A 36 -11.47 9.60 -18.80
C LEU A 36 -11.33 8.30 -19.63
N LEU A 37 -11.54 8.33 -20.94
CA LEU A 37 -11.56 7.16 -21.83
C LEU A 37 -10.53 7.38 -22.95
N VAL A 38 -9.33 6.84 -22.79
CA VAL A 38 -8.14 7.18 -23.60
C VAL A 38 -8.39 7.07 -25.11
N ARG A 39 -9.10 6.02 -25.54
CA ARG A 39 -9.30 5.68 -26.97
C ARG A 39 -10.65 6.13 -27.54
N LYS A 40 -11.54 6.76 -26.75
CA LYS A 40 -12.88 7.18 -27.19
C LYS A 40 -13.03 8.70 -27.27
N SER A 41 -13.66 9.20 -28.32
CA SER A 41 -13.97 10.63 -28.49
C SER A 41 -15.27 11.04 -27.78
N ALA A 42 -15.45 12.34 -27.56
CA ALA A 42 -16.68 12.91 -27.00
C ALA A 42 -17.94 12.58 -27.82
N LYS A 43 -17.80 12.48 -29.15
CA LYS A 43 -18.91 12.09 -30.06
C LYS A 43 -19.29 10.63 -29.84
N GLN A 44 -18.28 9.74 -29.80
CA GLN A 44 -18.47 8.30 -29.56
C GLN A 44 -19.08 8.05 -28.18
N CYS A 45 -18.59 8.70 -27.12
CA CYS A 45 -19.18 8.61 -25.77
C CYS A 45 -20.65 9.05 -25.73
N LYS A 46 -20.99 10.12 -26.46
CA LYS A 46 -22.37 10.60 -26.57
C LYS A 46 -23.26 9.61 -27.33
N ALA A 47 -22.80 9.13 -28.49
CA ALA A 47 -23.54 8.16 -29.30
C ALA A 47 -23.76 6.84 -28.52
N ARG A 48 -22.70 6.27 -27.95
CA ARG A 48 -22.76 5.09 -27.06
C ARG A 48 -23.79 5.24 -25.95
N TRP A 49 -23.86 6.42 -25.33
CA TRP A 49 -24.85 6.69 -24.31
C TRP A 49 -26.29 6.60 -24.86
N TYR A 50 -26.60 7.35 -25.91
CA TYR A 50 -27.97 7.42 -26.46
C TYR A 50 -28.39 6.19 -27.29
N GLU A 51 -27.45 5.34 -27.71
CA GLU A 51 -27.72 4.14 -28.50
C GLU A 51 -27.67 2.84 -27.69
N TRP A 52 -26.93 2.80 -26.57
CA TRP A 52 -26.80 1.59 -25.74
C TRP A 52 -26.94 1.80 -24.23
N LEU A 53 -26.49 2.90 -23.62
CA LEU A 53 -26.38 2.98 -22.15
C LEU A 53 -27.51 3.72 -21.43
N ASP A 54 -28.30 4.55 -22.10
CA ASP A 54 -29.40 5.28 -21.45
C ASP A 54 -30.47 4.29 -20.93
N PRO A 55 -30.83 4.30 -19.62
CA PRO A 55 -31.80 3.35 -19.07
C PRO A 55 -33.19 3.39 -19.69
N SER A 56 -33.52 4.44 -20.45
CA SER A 56 -34.77 4.53 -21.24
C SER A 56 -34.78 3.61 -22.49
N ILE A 57 -33.66 3.00 -22.86
CA ILE A 57 -33.55 2.14 -24.04
C ILE A 57 -34.02 0.72 -23.69
N LYS A 58 -35.12 0.28 -24.29
CA LYS A 58 -35.59 -1.11 -24.18
C LYS A 58 -34.60 -2.06 -24.89
N LYS A 59 -34.03 -3.00 -24.12
CA LYS A 59 -33.19 -4.11 -24.63
C LYS A 59 -33.86 -5.48 -24.54
N THR A 60 -35.13 -5.51 -24.14
CA THR A 60 -35.97 -6.70 -24.16
C THR A 60 -36.26 -7.14 -25.59
N GLU A 61 -36.77 -8.36 -25.75
CA GLU A 61 -37.30 -8.86 -27.01
C GLU A 61 -38.38 -7.93 -27.59
N TRP A 62 -38.60 -8.01 -28.90
CA TRP A 62 -39.61 -7.22 -29.62
C TRP A 62 -41.00 -7.83 -29.41
N THR A 63 -41.98 -7.00 -29.07
CA THR A 63 -43.38 -7.44 -29.03
C THR A 63 -44.00 -7.37 -30.42
N ARG A 64 -45.01 -8.19 -30.67
CA ARG A 64 -45.76 -8.18 -31.93
C ARG A 64 -46.35 -6.81 -32.26
N GLU A 65 -46.84 -6.09 -31.26
CA GLU A 65 -47.33 -4.71 -31.40
C GLU A 65 -46.22 -3.71 -31.82
N GLU A 66 -44.99 -3.89 -31.33
CA GLU A 66 -43.84 -3.08 -31.74
C GLU A 66 -43.43 -3.38 -33.19
N ASP A 67 -43.49 -4.66 -33.61
CA ASP A 67 -43.20 -5.07 -35.00
C ASP A 67 -44.27 -4.60 -36.01
N GLU A 68 -45.56 -4.77 -35.69
CA GLU A 68 -46.66 -4.31 -36.56
C GLU A 68 -46.63 -2.78 -36.72
N LYS A 69 -46.36 -2.04 -35.63
CA LYS A 69 -46.15 -0.59 -35.66
C LYS A 69 -44.91 -0.19 -36.46
N LEU A 70 -43.80 -0.92 -36.32
CA LEU A 70 -42.56 -0.69 -37.06
C LEU A 70 -42.78 -0.85 -38.57
N LEU A 71 -43.42 -1.94 -39.01
CA LEU A 71 -43.72 -2.20 -40.42
C LEU A 71 -44.68 -1.15 -41.01
N HIS A 72 -45.72 -0.76 -40.27
CA HIS A 72 -46.65 0.28 -40.69
C HIS A 72 -45.95 1.64 -40.87
N LEU A 73 -45.13 2.05 -39.91
CA LEU A 73 -44.39 3.32 -39.97
C LEU A 73 -43.27 3.31 -41.02
N ALA A 74 -42.59 2.19 -41.23
CA ALA A 74 -41.57 2.05 -42.28
C ALA A 74 -42.18 2.15 -43.69
N LYS A 75 -43.42 1.65 -43.88
CA LYS A 75 -44.19 1.82 -45.12
C LYS A 75 -44.66 3.26 -45.35
N LEU A 76 -45.02 3.99 -44.29
CA LEU A 76 -45.45 5.39 -44.37
C LEU A 76 -44.29 6.40 -44.49
N LEU A 77 -43.15 6.12 -43.86
CA LEU A 77 -41.98 6.99 -43.80
C LEU A 77 -40.71 6.24 -44.24
N PRO A 78 -40.55 5.96 -45.56
CA PRO A 78 -39.46 5.13 -46.06
C PRO A 78 -38.07 5.62 -45.60
N THR A 79 -37.30 4.72 -44.98
CA THR A 79 -35.92 4.95 -44.48
C THR A 79 -35.74 6.02 -43.39
N GLN A 80 -36.81 6.60 -42.83
CA GLN A 80 -36.73 7.69 -41.84
C GLN A 80 -36.56 7.20 -40.39
N TRP A 81 -35.57 6.34 -40.13
CA TRP A 81 -35.40 5.63 -38.85
C TRP A 81 -35.30 6.55 -37.62
N ARG A 82 -34.74 7.75 -37.76
CA ARG A 82 -34.66 8.74 -36.66
C ARG A 82 -36.03 9.32 -36.28
N THR A 83 -36.99 9.36 -37.21
CA THR A 83 -38.37 9.82 -36.99
C THR A 83 -39.26 8.69 -36.44
N ILE A 84 -39.04 7.46 -36.93
CA ILE A 84 -39.80 6.26 -36.53
C ILE A 84 -39.46 5.83 -35.09
N ALA A 85 -38.17 5.82 -34.74
CA ALA A 85 -37.67 5.30 -33.46
C ALA A 85 -38.36 5.89 -32.20
N PRO A 86 -38.54 7.23 -32.06
CA PRO A 86 -39.29 7.80 -30.93
C PRO A 86 -40.75 7.34 -30.84
N ILE A 87 -41.40 7.02 -31.96
CA ILE A 87 -42.82 6.60 -32.01
C ILE A 87 -42.96 5.11 -31.63
N VAL A 88 -41.97 4.30 -31.99
CA VAL A 88 -41.89 2.87 -31.60
C VAL A 88 -41.37 2.70 -30.16
N GLY A 89 -40.54 3.63 -29.67
CA GLY A 89 -39.92 3.57 -28.34
C GLY A 89 -38.68 2.68 -28.28
N ARG A 90 -37.94 2.59 -29.40
CA ARG A 90 -36.69 1.83 -29.59
C ARG A 90 -35.63 2.75 -30.20
N THR A 91 -34.36 2.34 -30.32
CA THR A 91 -33.34 3.17 -30.98
C THR A 91 -33.43 3.05 -32.52
N PRO A 92 -32.95 4.05 -33.30
CA PRO A 92 -32.96 3.98 -34.76
C PRO A 92 -32.23 2.78 -35.33
N SER A 93 -31.12 2.37 -34.71
CA SER A 93 -30.35 1.18 -35.07
C SER A 93 -31.12 -0.11 -34.79
N GLN A 94 -31.74 -0.24 -33.62
CA GLN A 94 -32.61 -1.38 -33.30
C GLN A 94 -33.79 -1.49 -34.28
N CYS A 95 -34.44 -0.36 -34.62
CA CYS A 95 -35.55 -0.34 -35.58
C CYS A 95 -35.14 -0.81 -36.98
N LEU A 96 -34.00 -0.33 -37.49
CA LEU A 96 -33.47 -0.75 -38.78
C LEU A 96 -33.13 -2.24 -38.79
N GLU A 97 -32.33 -2.71 -37.82
CA GLU A 97 -31.91 -4.12 -37.73
C GLU A 97 -33.11 -5.08 -37.59
N ARG A 98 -34.15 -4.68 -36.82
CA ARG A 98 -35.38 -5.48 -36.71
C ARG A 98 -36.16 -5.50 -38.01
N TYR A 99 -36.29 -4.35 -38.69
CA TYR A 99 -37.01 -4.26 -39.96
C TYR A 99 -36.33 -5.09 -41.04
N GLU A 100 -35.00 -5.02 -41.17
CA GLU A 100 -34.23 -5.87 -42.09
C GLU A 100 -34.44 -7.36 -41.77
N LYS A 101 -34.35 -7.76 -40.49
CA LYS A 101 -34.65 -9.15 -40.08
C LYS A 101 -36.07 -9.61 -40.38
N LEU A 102 -37.07 -8.73 -40.31
CA LEU A 102 -38.46 -9.03 -40.67
C LEU A 102 -38.65 -9.17 -42.19
N LEU A 103 -37.93 -8.39 -43.00
CA LEU A 103 -37.90 -8.55 -44.45
C LEU A 103 -37.16 -9.82 -44.85
N ASP A 104 -35.98 -10.07 -44.29
CA ASP A 104 -35.17 -11.25 -44.61
C ASP A 104 -35.93 -12.54 -44.23
N ALA A 105 -36.62 -12.57 -43.08
CA ALA A 105 -37.48 -13.70 -42.68
C ALA A 105 -38.74 -13.88 -43.55
N ALA A 106 -39.12 -12.89 -44.35
CA ALA A 106 -40.14 -13.01 -45.39
C ALA A 106 -39.52 -13.49 -46.71
N CYS A 107 -38.41 -12.90 -47.13
CA CYS A 107 -37.71 -13.23 -48.39
C CYS A 107 -37.03 -14.60 -48.38
N THR A 108 -36.57 -15.14 -47.24
CA THR A 108 -36.03 -16.51 -47.16
C THR A 108 -37.10 -17.61 -47.33
N LYS A 109 -38.36 -17.25 -47.58
CA LYS A 109 -39.40 -18.18 -48.04
C LYS A 109 -39.51 -18.26 -49.56
N ASP A 110 -38.85 -17.35 -50.29
CA ASP A 110 -38.65 -17.42 -51.73
C ASP A 110 -37.25 -17.99 -52.00
N GLU A 111 -37.17 -19.12 -52.71
CA GLU A 111 -36.01 -20.04 -52.74
C GLU A 111 -34.79 -19.54 -53.55
N ASN A 112 -34.16 -18.41 -53.18
CA ASN A 112 -32.94 -17.94 -53.88
C ASN A 112 -32.00 -17.00 -53.07
N TYR A 113 -31.71 -17.29 -51.79
CA TYR A 113 -30.75 -16.51 -50.98
C TYR A 113 -29.53 -17.35 -50.56
N ASP A 114 -28.35 -16.99 -51.07
CA ASP A 114 -27.06 -17.51 -50.58
C ASP A 114 -26.51 -16.58 -49.49
N ALA A 115 -26.32 -17.14 -48.29
CA ALA A 115 -25.84 -16.40 -47.13
C ALA A 115 -24.35 -15.98 -47.21
N ALA A 116 -23.59 -16.47 -48.19
CA ALA A 116 -22.19 -16.12 -48.39
C ALA A 116 -21.98 -14.78 -49.12
N ASP A 117 -22.91 -14.37 -49.98
CA ASP A 117 -22.75 -13.25 -50.92
C ASP A 117 -23.49 -11.95 -50.51
N ASP A 118 -24.00 -11.91 -49.27
CA ASP A 118 -24.75 -10.77 -48.71
C ASP A 118 -23.87 -9.52 -48.55
N PRO A 119 -24.10 -8.43 -49.33
CA PRO A 119 -23.31 -7.19 -49.25
C PRO A 119 -23.41 -6.45 -47.90
N ARG A 120 -24.35 -6.83 -47.03
CA ARG A 120 -24.55 -6.22 -45.70
C ARG A 120 -23.57 -6.73 -44.64
N LYS A 121 -22.91 -7.88 -44.88
CA LYS A 121 -21.93 -8.45 -43.95
C LYS A 121 -20.56 -7.78 -44.14
N LEU A 122 -20.05 -7.14 -43.09
CA LEU A 122 -18.71 -6.55 -43.06
C LEU A 122 -17.66 -7.57 -43.52
N ARG A 123 -16.82 -7.19 -44.48
CA ARG A 123 -15.75 -8.07 -44.97
C ARG A 123 -14.66 -8.22 -43.90
N PRO A 124 -13.98 -9.37 -43.79
CA PRO A 124 -12.87 -9.53 -42.86
C PRO A 124 -11.79 -8.44 -43.06
N GLY A 125 -11.61 -7.58 -42.05
CA GLY A 125 -10.69 -6.43 -42.08
C GLY A 125 -11.37 -5.05 -42.15
N GLU A 126 -12.68 -4.99 -42.40
CA GLU A 126 -13.43 -3.72 -42.43
C GLU A 126 -13.76 -3.21 -41.01
N ILE A 127 -13.65 -1.90 -40.80
CA ILE A 127 -14.02 -1.27 -39.53
C ILE A 127 -15.52 -0.98 -39.55
N ASP A 128 -16.23 -1.56 -38.59
CA ASP A 128 -17.65 -1.28 -38.34
C ASP A 128 -17.94 0.24 -38.26
N PRO A 129 -18.84 0.79 -39.08
CA PRO A 129 -19.23 2.20 -39.02
C PRO A 129 -19.95 2.62 -37.72
N ASN A 130 -20.69 1.71 -37.07
CA ASN A 130 -21.54 2.01 -35.89
C ASN A 130 -21.28 1.06 -34.70
N PRO A 131 -20.05 0.99 -34.15
CA PRO A 131 -19.74 0.12 -33.02
C PRO A 131 -20.47 0.51 -31.72
N GLU A 132 -20.98 1.75 -31.63
CA GLU A 132 -21.77 2.26 -30.50
C GLU A 132 -23.09 1.52 -30.25
N ALA A 133 -23.67 0.88 -31.27
CA ALA A 133 -24.93 0.14 -31.15
C ALA A 133 -24.76 -1.32 -30.68
N LYS A 134 -23.53 -1.87 -30.70
CA LYS A 134 -23.28 -3.30 -30.43
C LYS A 134 -23.06 -3.61 -28.94
N PRO A 135 -23.32 -4.83 -28.45
CA PRO A 135 -22.96 -5.23 -27.10
C PRO A 135 -21.48 -4.99 -26.78
N ALA A 136 -21.18 -4.64 -25.52
CA ALA A 136 -19.80 -4.49 -25.07
C ALA A 136 -19.09 -5.85 -25.06
N ARG A 137 -17.80 -5.88 -25.37
CA ARG A 137 -16.98 -7.08 -25.13
C ARG A 137 -16.78 -7.28 -23.62
N PRO A 138 -16.92 -8.51 -23.10
CA PRO A 138 -16.51 -8.83 -21.74
C PRO A 138 -15.05 -8.48 -21.50
N ASP A 139 -14.73 -8.13 -20.25
CA ASP A 139 -13.39 -7.77 -19.84
C ASP A 139 -12.50 -9.05 -19.78
N PRO A 140 -11.26 -9.04 -20.32
CA PRO A 140 -10.36 -10.19 -20.25
C PRO A 140 -9.91 -10.47 -18.81
N VAL A 141 -9.53 -11.73 -18.52
CA VAL A 141 -9.09 -12.12 -17.17
C VAL A 141 -7.80 -11.40 -16.76
N ASP A 142 -6.85 -11.27 -17.69
CA ASP A 142 -5.73 -10.35 -17.53
C ASP A 142 -5.98 -9.07 -18.34
N MET A 143 -6.31 -8.01 -17.62
CA MET A 143 -6.53 -6.67 -18.17
C MET A 143 -5.20 -6.05 -18.60
N ASP A 144 -5.17 -5.31 -19.70
CA ASP A 144 -3.94 -4.65 -20.13
C ASP A 144 -3.55 -3.47 -19.19
N GLU A 145 -2.31 -2.99 -19.29
CA GLU A 145 -1.82 -1.87 -18.46
C GLU A 145 -2.64 -0.58 -18.74
N ASP A 146 -3.01 -0.35 -20.01
CA ASP A 146 -3.87 0.76 -20.44
C ASP A 146 -5.22 0.75 -19.68
N GLU A 147 -5.88 -0.41 -19.55
CA GLU A 147 -7.14 -0.58 -18.82
C GLU A 147 -6.98 -0.44 -17.31
N LYS A 148 -5.92 -1.04 -16.74
CA LYS A 148 -5.58 -0.93 -15.31
C LYS A 148 -5.31 0.53 -14.94
N GLU A 149 -4.55 1.26 -15.78
CA GLU A 149 -4.30 2.69 -15.61
C GLU A 149 -5.59 3.51 -15.77
N MET A 150 -6.35 3.30 -16.83
CA MET A 150 -7.63 3.98 -17.11
C MET A 150 -8.63 3.82 -15.95
N LEU A 151 -8.76 2.62 -15.37
CA LEU A 151 -9.57 2.38 -14.18
C LEU A 151 -9.05 3.13 -12.95
N SER A 152 -7.73 3.17 -12.76
CA SER A 152 -7.10 3.89 -11.64
C SER A 152 -7.31 5.41 -11.76
N GLU A 153 -7.17 5.97 -12.97
CA GLU A 153 -7.39 7.38 -13.25
C GLU A 153 -8.88 7.73 -13.09
N ALA A 154 -9.79 6.90 -13.60
CA ALA A 154 -11.22 7.08 -13.43
C ALA A 154 -11.59 7.15 -11.94
N ARG A 155 -11.12 6.20 -11.11
CA ARG A 155 -11.32 6.21 -9.64
C ARG A 155 -10.78 7.49 -9.01
N ALA A 156 -9.56 7.91 -9.33
CA ALA A 156 -8.95 9.12 -8.79
C ALA A 156 -9.70 10.41 -9.19
N ARG A 157 -10.12 10.51 -10.46
CA ARG A 157 -10.91 11.64 -10.99
C ARG A 157 -12.33 11.67 -10.43
N LEU A 158 -12.96 10.51 -10.20
CA LEU A 158 -14.28 10.39 -9.58
C LEU A 158 -14.24 10.76 -8.08
N ALA A 159 -13.23 10.32 -7.34
CA ALA A 159 -13.04 10.69 -5.93
C ALA A 159 -12.72 12.19 -5.73
N ASN A 160 -12.02 12.82 -6.67
CA ASN A 160 -11.60 14.21 -6.52
C ASN A 160 -12.76 15.23 -6.71
N THR A 161 -13.09 15.97 -5.66
CA THR A 161 -14.04 17.10 -5.68
C THR A 161 -13.37 18.46 -5.42
N ARG A 162 -12.08 18.49 -5.04
CA ARG A 162 -11.39 19.70 -4.57
C ARG A 162 -10.54 20.35 -5.68
N GLY A 163 -10.80 21.64 -5.95
CA GLY A 163 -9.99 22.45 -6.87
C GLY A 163 -8.60 22.84 -6.33
N LYS A 164 -7.75 23.42 -7.19
CA LYS A 164 -6.35 23.80 -6.87
C LYS A 164 -6.23 24.65 -5.60
N LYS A 165 -7.09 25.67 -5.42
CA LYS A 165 -7.09 26.57 -4.25
C LYS A 165 -7.39 25.83 -2.93
N ALA A 166 -8.35 24.92 -2.93
CA ALA A 166 -8.69 24.11 -1.75
C ALA A 166 -7.56 23.13 -1.38
N LYS A 167 -6.95 22.47 -2.37
CA LYS A 167 -5.77 21.60 -2.14
C LYS A 167 -4.57 22.40 -1.61
N ARG A 168 -4.31 23.61 -2.14
CA ARG A 168 -3.25 24.50 -1.63
C ARG A 168 -3.50 24.90 -0.18
N LYS A 169 -4.70 25.41 0.15
CA LYS A 169 -5.05 25.83 1.51
C LYS A 169 -5.03 24.68 2.53
N ALA A 170 -5.35 23.46 2.11
CA ALA A 170 -5.23 22.28 2.97
C ALA A 170 -3.75 21.96 3.32
N ARG A 171 -2.84 21.99 2.33
CA ARG A 171 -1.40 21.80 2.58
C ARG A 171 -0.80 22.95 3.40
N GLU A 172 -1.24 24.17 3.15
CA GLU A 172 -0.86 25.36 3.92
C GLU A 172 -1.23 25.20 5.40
N LYS A 173 -2.47 24.76 5.71
CA LYS A 173 -2.90 24.45 7.09
C LYS A 173 -2.03 23.36 7.73
N GLN A 174 -1.73 22.28 7.01
CA GLN A 174 -0.86 21.21 7.51
C GLN A 174 0.57 21.70 7.81
N LEU A 175 1.13 22.56 6.95
CA LEU A 175 2.45 23.17 7.16
C LEU A 175 2.43 24.18 8.33
N GLU A 176 1.32 24.90 8.52
CA GLU A 176 1.13 25.79 9.67
C GLU A 176 1.02 25.01 10.99
N GLU A 177 0.25 23.91 11.02
CA GLU A 177 0.17 22.99 12.16
C GLU A 177 1.54 22.38 12.49
N ALA A 178 2.28 21.89 11.49
CA ALA A 178 3.63 21.35 11.66
C ALA A 178 4.62 22.41 12.19
N ARG A 179 4.61 23.63 11.63
CA ARG A 179 5.43 24.76 12.12
C ARG A 179 5.06 25.16 13.55
N ARG A 180 3.77 25.16 13.90
CA ARG A 180 3.29 25.44 15.26
C ARG A 180 3.81 24.39 16.24
N LEU A 181 3.74 23.10 15.90
CA LEU A 181 4.26 22.01 16.73
C LEU A 181 5.78 22.10 16.92
N ALA A 182 6.55 22.30 15.84
CA ALA A 182 8.00 22.45 15.93
C ALA A 182 8.43 23.69 16.76
N SER A 183 7.72 24.82 16.61
CA SER A 183 7.95 26.02 17.43
C SER A 183 7.61 25.79 18.91
N LEU A 184 6.56 25.02 19.18
CA LEU A 184 6.11 24.69 20.53
C LEU A 184 7.09 23.71 21.20
N GLN A 185 7.60 22.70 20.47
CA GLN A 185 8.67 21.82 20.92
C GLN A 185 9.92 22.63 21.30
N LYS A 186 10.45 23.44 20.38
CA LYS A 186 11.62 24.29 20.66
C LYS A 186 11.42 25.22 21.87
N ARG A 187 10.19 25.71 22.07
CA ARG A 187 9.84 26.52 23.25
C ARG A 187 9.80 25.70 24.54
N ARG A 188 9.30 24.46 24.50
CA ARG A 188 9.34 23.54 25.65
C ARG A 188 10.77 23.20 26.02
N GLU A 189 11.63 22.88 25.05
CA GLU A 189 13.05 22.59 25.25
C GLU A 189 13.79 23.78 25.88
N LEU A 190 13.65 24.99 25.31
CA LEU A 190 14.25 26.19 25.89
C LEU A 190 13.73 26.49 27.31
N LYS A 191 12.42 26.34 27.56
CA LYS A 191 11.85 26.56 28.89
C LYS A 191 12.29 25.49 29.90
N ALA A 192 12.42 24.22 29.48
CA ALA A 192 12.95 23.15 30.32
C ALA A 192 14.43 23.36 30.67
N ALA A 193 15.20 23.96 29.75
CA ALA A 193 16.56 24.43 30.00
C ALA A 193 16.64 25.78 30.77
N GLY A 194 15.52 26.35 31.22
CA GLY A 194 15.47 27.62 31.96
C GLY A 194 15.72 28.89 31.12
N ILE A 195 15.75 28.80 29.79
CA ILE A 195 16.08 29.91 28.89
C ILE A 195 14.80 30.63 28.44
N ASP A 196 14.47 31.75 29.10
CA ASP A 196 13.32 32.59 28.77
C ASP A 196 13.53 33.46 27.51
N GLY A 197 13.33 32.84 26.35
CA GLY A 197 13.42 33.49 25.04
C GLY A 197 12.28 34.48 24.75
N ARG A 198 12.50 35.78 25.06
CA ARG A 198 11.56 36.88 24.74
C ARG A 198 11.25 36.97 23.24
N HIS A 199 10.08 36.49 22.84
CA HIS A 199 9.60 36.64 21.46
C HIS A 199 9.06 38.05 21.20
N ARG A 200 9.57 38.73 20.17
CA ARG A 200 8.97 39.96 19.63
C ARG A 200 7.63 39.63 18.96
N LYS A 201 6.50 39.88 19.66
CA LYS A 201 5.17 39.94 19.01
C LYS A 201 5.24 40.99 17.89
N ARG A 202 5.12 40.59 16.62
CA ARG A 202 4.84 41.55 15.53
C ARG A 202 3.45 42.13 15.79
N LYS A 203 3.36 43.43 16.13
CA LYS A 203 2.09 44.12 16.35
C LYS A 203 1.28 44.11 15.05
N ARG A 204 0.34 43.17 14.93
CA ARG A 204 -0.72 43.20 13.91
C ARG A 204 -1.73 44.26 14.34
N LYS A 205 -2.21 45.09 13.41
CA LYS A 205 -3.27 46.07 13.68
C LYS A 205 -4.57 45.31 13.99
N GLY A 206 -4.96 45.23 15.27
CA GLY A 206 -6.10 44.45 15.76
C GLY A 206 -6.07 44.22 17.28
N ILE A 207 -7.16 43.68 17.82
CA ILE A 207 -7.38 43.36 19.25
C ILE A 207 -6.57 42.11 19.66
N ASP A 208 -5.98 42.11 20.86
CA ASP A 208 -5.34 40.92 21.44
C ASP A 208 -6.35 40.17 22.31
N TYR A 209 -6.98 39.15 21.73
CA TYR A 209 -8.01 38.29 22.33
C TYR A 209 -7.62 37.62 23.66
N ASN A 210 -6.33 37.61 24.02
CA ASN A 210 -5.84 37.07 25.27
C ASN A 210 -5.58 38.14 26.35
N ALA A 211 -5.63 39.43 26.00
CA ALA A 211 -5.33 40.54 26.91
C ALA A 211 -6.59 41.25 27.41
N GLU A 212 -7.64 41.30 26.59
CA GLU A 212 -8.93 41.93 26.89
C GLU A 212 -10.08 41.13 26.26
N ILE A 213 -11.28 41.25 26.80
CA ILE A 213 -12.49 40.65 26.21
C ILE A 213 -12.85 41.46 24.95
N PRO A 214 -12.76 40.90 23.73
CA PRO A 214 -13.03 41.65 22.51
C PRO A 214 -14.49 42.06 22.44
N PHE A 215 -14.75 43.36 22.27
CA PHE A 215 -16.10 43.91 22.18
C PHE A 215 -16.97 43.55 23.41
N GLU A 216 -16.39 43.61 24.62
CA GLU A 216 -17.13 43.43 25.88
C GLU A 216 -18.39 44.30 25.89
N LYS A 217 -19.55 43.65 25.94
CA LYS A 217 -20.83 44.29 26.22
C LYS A 217 -21.28 43.83 27.59
N ARG A 218 -21.13 44.71 28.58
CA ARG A 218 -21.60 44.44 29.95
C ARG A 218 -23.08 44.07 29.95
N ALA A 219 -23.45 43.13 30.80
CA ALA A 219 -24.85 42.81 31.03
C ALA A 219 -25.58 44.10 31.46
N PRO A 220 -26.78 44.38 30.93
CA PRO A 220 -27.54 45.54 31.37
C PRO A 220 -27.90 45.36 32.85
N ALA A 221 -27.68 46.39 33.66
CA ALA A 221 -28.00 46.37 35.08
C ALA A 221 -29.48 46.03 35.28
N GLY A 222 -29.75 44.99 36.09
CA GLY A 222 -31.09 44.55 36.43
C GLY A 222 -31.67 45.31 37.62
N PHE A 223 -32.82 44.82 38.11
CA PHE A 223 -33.45 45.32 39.33
C PHE A 223 -32.86 44.69 40.61
N TYR A 224 -32.04 43.65 40.47
CA TYR A 224 -31.36 42.95 41.56
C TYR A 224 -29.88 43.32 41.56
N ASP A 225 -29.30 43.46 42.74
CA ASP A 225 -27.86 43.60 42.90
C ASP A 225 -27.17 42.25 42.67
N THR A 226 -26.19 42.21 41.77
CA THR A 226 -25.44 41.01 41.41
C THR A 226 -23.97 41.10 41.84
N ALA A 227 -23.59 42.08 42.67
CA ALA A 227 -22.22 42.25 43.14
C ALA A 227 -21.71 41.05 43.98
N ASP A 228 -22.61 40.40 44.72
CA ASP A 228 -22.28 39.24 45.57
C ASP A 228 -22.40 37.88 44.84
N GLU A 229 -22.80 37.85 43.56
CA GLU A 229 -23.00 36.61 42.78
C GLU A 229 -21.73 36.08 42.10
N ASP A 230 -20.58 36.72 42.31
CA ASP A 230 -19.28 36.32 41.74
C ASP A 230 -18.86 34.93 42.24
N ARG A 231 -19.16 33.91 41.43
CA ARG A 231 -18.78 32.52 41.73
C ARG A 231 -17.26 32.41 41.84
N PRO A 232 -16.72 31.79 42.91
CA PRO A 232 -15.28 31.54 42.98
C PRO A 232 -14.86 30.72 41.76
N ALA A 233 -13.83 31.18 41.07
CA ALA A 233 -13.34 30.51 39.87
C ALA A 233 -12.81 29.10 40.23
N ASP A 234 -13.48 28.07 39.72
CA ASP A 234 -13.05 26.68 39.89
C ASP A 234 -11.57 26.53 39.50
N GLN A 235 -10.82 25.77 40.30
CA GLN A 235 -9.42 25.49 39.99
C GLN A 235 -9.33 24.70 38.67
N VAL A 236 -8.98 25.41 37.60
CA VAL A 236 -8.88 24.83 36.25
C VAL A 236 -7.76 23.80 36.24
N LYS A 237 -8.13 22.52 36.39
CA LYS A 237 -7.27 21.40 36.03
C LYS A 237 -7.02 21.48 34.53
N PHE A 238 -5.88 22.02 34.14
CA PHE A 238 -5.52 22.17 32.73
C PHE A 238 -5.50 20.78 32.07
N PRO A 239 -6.34 20.51 31.05
CA PRO A 239 -6.31 19.24 30.35
C PRO A 239 -4.95 19.01 29.72
N THR A 240 -4.50 17.76 29.73
CA THR A 240 -3.14 17.39 29.31
C THR A 240 -2.99 17.35 27.81
N THR A 241 -4.11 17.14 27.09
CA THR A 241 -4.15 17.06 25.63
C THR A 241 -5.08 18.10 25.01
N ILE A 242 -4.82 18.43 23.74
CA ILE A 242 -5.68 19.35 22.95
C ILE A 242 -7.05 18.69 22.67
N GLU A 243 -7.11 17.36 22.59
CA GLU A 243 -8.34 16.61 22.32
C GLU A 243 -9.29 16.60 23.54
N GLU A 244 -8.76 16.63 24.76
CA GLU A 244 -9.56 16.88 25.98
C GLU A 244 -10.18 18.29 25.97
N LEU A 245 -9.47 19.30 25.44
CA LEU A 245 -9.94 20.69 25.41
C LEU A 245 -10.95 20.97 24.29
N GLU A 246 -10.74 20.41 23.09
CA GLU A 246 -11.64 20.60 21.93
C GLU A 246 -12.77 19.54 21.88
N GLY A 247 -12.63 18.43 22.60
CA GLY A 247 -13.52 17.29 22.58
C GLY A 247 -13.36 16.38 21.35
N LYS A 248 -13.95 15.17 21.42
CA LYS A 248 -13.92 14.19 20.32
C LYS A 248 -14.63 14.75 19.08
N ARG A 249 -13.96 14.73 17.93
CA ARG A 249 -14.54 15.22 16.67
C ARG A 249 -15.64 14.28 16.20
N ARG A 250 -16.75 14.84 15.70
CA ARG A 250 -17.92 14.07 15.21
C ARG A 250 -17.56 12.97 14.20
N ALA A 251 -16.62 13.24 13.29
CA ALA A 251 -16.17 12.28 12.29
C ALA A 251 -15.46 11.05 12.89
N ASP A 252 -14.73 11.21 14.00
CA ASP A 252 -14.03 10.09 14.65
C ASP A 252 -15.02 9.23 15.43
N VAL A 253 -16.02 9.85 16.09
CA VAL A 253 -17.14 9.15 16.74
C VAL A 253 -17.97 8.37 15.71
N GLU A 254 -18.32 9.00 14.59
CA GLU A 254 -19.06 8.34 13.50
C GLU A 254 -18.26 7.18 12.88
N ALA A 255 -16.94 7.35 12.69
CA ALA A 255 -16.08 6.28 12.19
C ALA A 255 -15.97 5.10 13.17
N GLN A 256 -15.94 5.36 14.48
CA GLN A 256 -16.00 4.31 15.51
C GLN A 256 -17.32 3.53 15.46
N LEU A 257 -18.46 4.23 15.39
CA LEU A 257 -19.78 3.59 15.28
C LEU A 257 -19.90 2.75 13.99
N ARG A 258 -19.54 3.30 12.83
CA ARG A 258 -19.53 2.54 11.57
C ARG A 258 -18.62 1.30 11.62
N LYS A 259 -17.48 1.37 12.33
CA LYS A 259 -16.59 0.21 12.52
C LYS A 259 -17.25 -0.85 13.40
N GLN A 260 -17.98 -0.46 14.44
CA GLN A 260 -18.77 -1.37 15.28
C GLN A 260 -19.92 -2.01 14.48
N ASP A 261 -20.66 -1.25 13.68
CA ASP A 261 -21.74 -1.77 12.85
C ASP A 261 -21.24 -2.74 11.79
N VAL A 262 -20.13 -2.44 11.10
CA VAL A 262 -19.49 -3.37 10.16
C VAL A 262 -19.00 -4.64 10.86
N ALA A 263 -18.43 -4.53 12.07
CA ALA A 263 -18.03 -5.70 12.85
C ALA A 263 -19.24 -6.55 13.26
N ARG A 264 -20.32 -5.92 13.75
CA ARG A 264 -21.59 -6.59 14.11
C ARG A 264 -22.20 -7.31 12.90
N ASN A 265 -22.29 -6.63 11.76
CA ASN A 265 -22.81 -7.21 10.52
C ASN A 265 -21.94 -8.38 10.01
N LYS A 266 -20.61 -8.30 10.15
CA LYS A 266 -19.70 -9.39 9.77
C LYS A 266 -19.80 -10.59 10.73
N ILE A 267 -20.07 -10.36 12.02
CA ILE A 267 -20.33 -11.42 13.00
C ILE A 267 -21.66 -12.10 12.69
N ALA A 268 -22.73 -11.33 12.48
CA ALA A 268 -24.04 -11.84 12.06
C ALA A 268 -23.93 -12.67 10.77
N GLN A 269 -23.30 -12.14 9.71
CA GLN A 269 -23.05 -12.89 8.47
C GLN A 269 -22.25 -14.18 8.68
N ARG A 270 -21.37 -14.27 9.69
CA ARG A 270 -20.62 -15.51 10.00
C ARG A 270 -21.47 -16.51 10.80
N GLN A 271 -22.39 -16.02 11.63
CA GLN A 271 -23.34 -16.85 12.39
C GLN A 271 -24.49 -17.36 11.48
N ASP A 272 -24.93 -16.53 10.54
CA ASP A 272 -25.92 -16.87 9.50
C ASP A 272 -25.32 -17.65 8.33
N ALA A 273 -23.98 -17.68 8.17
CA ALA A 273 -23.30 -18.43 7.11
C ALA A 273 -23.76 -19.90 6.97
N PRO A 274 -23.82 -20.73 8.04
CA PRO A 274 -24.35 -22.09 7.92
C PRO A 274 -25.81 -22.14 7.42
N ALA A 275 -26.67 -21.22 7.87
CA ALA A 275 -28.06 -21.15 7.42
C ALA A 275 -28.17 -20.70 5.95
N ALA A 276 -27.37 -19.72 5.54
CA ALA A 276 -27.29 -19.24 4.17
C ALA A 276 -26.68 -20.29 3.21
N ILE A 277 -25.70 -21.07 3.67
CA ILE A 277 -25.13 -22.20 2.92
C ILE A 277 -26.16 -23.33 2.78
N LEU A 278 -26.88 -23.68 3.85
CA LEU A 278 -28.00 -24.63 3.79
C LEU A 278 -29.08 -24.16 2.80
N GLN A 279 -29.45 -22.87 2.82
CA GLN A 279 -30.42 -22.31 1.90
C GLN A 279 -29.91 -22.25 0.45
N ALA A 280 -28.63 -21.94 0.23
CA ALA A 280 -28.01 -21.95 -1.08
C ALA A 280 -27.89 -23.36 -1.67
N ASN A 281 -27.51 -24.35 -0.85
CA ASN A 281 -27.48 -25.76 -1.25
C ASN A 281 -28.89 -26.25 -1.61
N LYS A 282 -29.89 -25.95 -0.78
CA LYS A 282 -31.32 -26.25 -1.03
C LYS A 282 -31.90 -25.57 -2.28
N LEU A 283 -31.28 -24.48 -2.76
CA LEU A 283 -31.63 -23.80 -4.02
C LEU A 283 -30.83 -24.32 -5.23
N ASN A 284 -29.65 -24.90 -5.01
CA ASN A 284 -28.83 -25.58 -6.03
C ASN A 284 -29.19 -27.07 -6.20
N ASP A 285 -29.94 -27.67 -5.28
CA ASP A 285 -30.40 -29.05 -5.41
C ASP A 285 -31.25 -29.24 -6.69
N PRO A 286 -30.81 -30.09 -7.64
CA PRO A 286 -31.47 -30.22 -8.94
C PRO A 286 -32.87 -30.84 -8.85
N GLU A 287 -33.21 -31.47 -7.73
CA GLU A 287 -34.56 -31.97 -7.46
C GLU A 287 -35.56 -30.85 -7.12
N ALA A 288 -35.12 -29.78 -6.46
CA ALA A 288 -35.96 -28.63 -6.12
C ALA A 288 -36.22 -27.72 -7.34
N VAL A 289 -35.28 -27.66 -8.29
CA VAL A 289 -35.37 -26.84 -9.50
C VAL A 289 -36.25 -27.48 -10.58
N ARG A 290 -36.54 -28.80 -10.49
CA ARG A 290 -37.54 -29.48 -11.32
C ARG A 290 -38.96 -29.05 -10.96
N LYS A 291 -39.37 -27.88 -11.45
CA LYS A 291 -40.79 -27.45 -11.45
C LYS A 291 -41.64 -28.48 -12.20
N ARG A 292 -42.28 -29.37 -11.46
CA ARG A 292 -43.33 -30.27 -11.97
C ARG A 292 -44.40 -29.40 -12.63
N SER A 293 -44.87 -29.80 -13.81
CA SER A 293 -45.97 -29.10 -14.49
C SER A 293 -47.21 -29.08 -13.59
N LYS A 294 -47.91 -27.94 -13.55
CA LYS A 294 -49.04 -27.75 -12.64
C LYS A 294 -50.20 -28.65 -13.06
N LEU A 295 -50.41 -29.74 -12.33
CA LEU A 295 -51.54 -30.65 -12.52
C LEU A 295 -52.84 -29.88 -12.20
N MET A 296 -53.67 -29.68 -13.23
CA MET A 296 -54.96 -29.01 -13.08
C MET A 296 -56.00 -30.00 -12.54
N LEU A 297 -56.06 -30.12 -11.22
CA LEU A 297 -57.13 -30.86 -10.53
C LEU A 297 -58.38 -29.99 -10.34
N PRO A 298 -59.59 -30.58 -10.31
CA PRO A 298 -60.80 -29.88 -9.89
C PRO A 298 -60.66 -29.30 -8.47
N PRO A 299 -61.34 -28.19 -8.14
CA PRO A 299 -61.32 -27.66 -6.77
C PRO A 299 -61.89 -28.68 -5.78
N PRO A 300 -61.30 -28.83 -4.58
CA PRO A 300 -61.76 -29.78 -3.58
C PRO A 300 -63.18 -29.42 -3.08
N GLN A 301 -64.03 -30.43 -2.90
CA GLN A 301 -65.39 -30.27 -2.35
C GLN A 301 -65.42 -30.31 -0.82
N ILE A 302 -64.33 -29.87 -0.18
CA ILE A 302 -64.15 -29.89 1.28
C ILE A 302 -64.30 -28.45 1.78
N SER A 303 -65.08 -28.26 2.84
CA SER A 303 -65.31 -26.93 3.42
C SER A 303 -64.10 -26.42 4.19
N ASP A 304 -63.94 -25.10 4.27
CA ASP A 304 -62.82 -24.48 5.01
C ASP A 304 -62.77 -24.92 6.49
N HIS A 305 -63.90 -25.35 7.06
CA HIS A 305 -64.01 -25.82 8.43
C HIS A 305 -63.35 -27.19 8.64
N GLU A 306 -63.57 -28.13 7.71
CA GLU A 306 -62.95 -29.46 7.72
C GLU A 306 -61.44 -29.38 7.46
N LEU A 307 -61.01 -28.43 6.62
CA LEU A 307 -59.59 -28.10 6.42
C LEU A 307 -58.92 -27.61 7.71
N GLU A 308 -59.63 -26.84 8.54
CA GLU A 308 -59.10 -26.37 9.82
C GLU A 308 -59.00 -27.48 10.88
N GLU A 309 -59.93 -28.44 10.87
CA GLU A 309 -59.87 -29.63 11.73
C GLU A 309 -58.76 -30.60 11.31
N ILE A 310 -58.57 -30.82 10.00
CA ILE A 310 -57.47 -31.62 9.46
C ILE A 310 -56.11 -30.98 9.79
N ALA A 311 -56.00 -29.64 9.73
CA ALA A 311 -54.80 -28.92 10.12
C ALA A 311 -54.49 -29.05 11.64
N LYS A 312 -55.52 -29.00 12.50
CA LYS A 312 -55.38 -29.24 13.95
C LYS A 312 -54.96 -30.68 14.27
N MET A 313 -55.52 -31.67 13.55
CA MET A 313 -55.14 -33.08 13.66
C MET A 313 -53.69 -33.32 13.24
N GLY A 314 -53.24 -32.68 12.15
CA GLY A 314 -51.84 -32.75 11.70
C GLY A 314 -50.85 -32.23 12.75
N TYR A 315 -51.15 -31.08 13.38
CA TYR A 315 -50.31 -30.51 14.44
C TYR A 315 -50.24 -31.39 15.71
N ALA A 316 -51.29 -32.16 16.00
CA ALA A 316 -51.29 -33.10 17.12
C ALA A 316 -50.45 -34.37 16.84
N SER A 317 -50.34 -34.79 15.58
CA SER A 317 -49.53 -35.95 15.18
C SER A 317 -48.03 -35.64 15.15
N ASP A 318 -47.64 -34.43 14.75
CA ASP A 318 -46.23 -34.02 14.63
C ASP A 318 -45.56 -33.90 16.01
N LEU A 319 -46.33 -33.53 17.04
CA LEU A 319 -45.89 -33.47 18.45
C LEU A 319 -45.63 -34.85 19.09
N LEU A 320 -46.00 -35.96 18.44
CA LEU A 320 -45.83 -37.32 18.95
C LEU A 320 -44.68 -38.09 18.27
N ALA A 321 -44.10 -37.56 17.18
CA ALA A 321 -43.10 -38.26 16.36
C ALA A 321 -41.64 -37.96 16.74
N GLU A 322 -41.38 -36.95 17.58
CA GLU A 322 -40.03 -36.45 17.88
C GLU A 322 -39.76 -36.37 19.40
N ASN A 323 -39.71 -37.52 20.09
CA ASN A 323 -39.24 -37.64 21.49
C ASN A 323 -38.78 -39.07 21.86
N GLU A 324 -37.53 -39.42 21.54
CA GLU A 324 -36.78 -40.50 22.21
C GLU A 324 -35.39 -39.98 22.66
N GLU A 325 -35.33 -39.02 23.59
CA GLU A 325 -34.22 -38.93 24.55
C GLU A 325 -34.53 -38.07 25.79
N LEU A 326 -34.60 -38.74 26.94
CA LEU A 326 -34.23 -38.30 28.31
C LEU A 326 -34.69 -36.96 28.93
N THR A 327 -35.17 -37.13 30.18
CA THR A 327 -35.16 -36.21 31.35
C THR A 327 -36.29 -35.20 31.57
N GLU A 328 -36.59 -35.01 32.86
CA GLU A 328 -37.81 -34.41 33.41
C GLU A 328 -37.82 -32.87 33.37
N GLY A 329 -38.95 -32.24 33.02
CA GLY A 329 -39.08 -30.78 33.19
C GLY A 329 -40.24 -30.06 32.48
N SER A 330 -41.44 -30.09 33.06
CA SER A 330 -42.51 -29.09 32.89
C SER A 330 -42.92 -28.71 31.44
N ALA A 331 -43.64 -29.59 30.75
CA ALA A 331 -44.24 -29.31 29.44
C ALA A 331 -45.37 -28.25 29.45
N ALA A 332 -46.06 -28.06 30.58
CA ALA A 332 -47.28 -27.24 30.66
C ALA A 332 -47.06 -25.71 30.49
N THR A 333 -45.86 -25.20 30.77
CA THR A 333 -45.59 -23.74 30.77
C THR A 333 -45.19 -23.17 29.42
N ARG A 334 -44.77 -23.99 28.44
CA ARG A 334 -44.43 -23.49 27.09
C ARG A 334 -45.66 -23.16 26.24
N ALA A 335 -46.79 -23.83 26.47
CA ALA A 335 -48.03 -23.62 25.72
C ALA A 335 -48.70 -22.24 25.96
N LEU A 336 -48.28 -21.49 26.99
CA LEU A 336 -48.81 -20.17 27.34
C LEU A 336 -47.93 -19.00 26.86
N LEU A 337 -46.76 -19.26 26.29
CA LEU A 337 -45.86 -18.24 25.75
C LEU A 337 -46.07 -18.09 24.23
N ALA A 338 -47.05 -17.26 23.86
CA ALA A 338 -47.30 -16.91 22.47
C ALA A 338 -46.09 -16.17 21.86
N ASN A 339 -45.60 -16.67 20.71
CA ASN A 339 -44.44 -16.14 20.00
C ASN A 339 -44.66 -14.69 19.50
N TYR A 340 -44.14 -13.71 20.25
CA TYR A 340 -44.27 -12.28 19.95
C TYR A 340 -43.25 -11.74 18.92
N SER A 341 -42.75 -12.59 18.02
CA SER A 341 -41.60 -12.29 17.17
C SER A 341 -41.77 -12.67 15.69
N GLN A 342 -42.92 -12.35 15.08
CA GLN A 342 -43.05 -12.34 13.61
C GLN A 342 -44.18 -11.39 13.12
N THR A 343 -43.84 -10.11 12.89
CA THR A 343 -44.66 -9.22 12.05
C THR A 343 -44.19 -9.29 10.60
N PRO A 344 -44.99 -9.76 9.63
CA PRO A 344 -44.59 -9.79 8.23
C PRO A 344 -44.56 -8.37 7.65
N ARG A 345 -43.51 -8.07 6.86
CA ARG A 345 -43.42 -6.84 6.06
C ARG A 345 -43.74 -7.14 4.61
N GLN A 346 -44.82 -6.55 4.10
CA GLN A 346 -44.89 -6.09 2.71
C GLN A 346 -45.74 -4.82 2.65
N GLY A 347 -45.45 -3.94 1.70
CA GLY A 347 -45.77 -2.51 1.84
C GLY A 347 -46.72 -1.97 0.78
N MET A 348 -47.14 -0.72 0.99
CA MET A 348 -47.40 0.28 -0.04
C MET A 348 -47.31 1.70 0.57
N THR A 349 -47.09 2.71 -0.27
CA THR A 349 -46.77 4.11 0.08
C THR A 349 -48.00 5.02 -0.21
N PRO A 350 -47.97 6.38 -0.07
CA PRO A 350 -47.04 7.31 0.60
C PRO A 350 -47.74 8.34 1.54
N MET A 351 -46.95 9.27 2.12
CA MET A 351 -47.26 10.64 2.62
C MET A 351 -47.10 10.96 4.12
N ARG A 352 -46.63 12.20 4.34
CA ARG A 352 -46.54 13.03 5.56
C ARG A 352 -45.68 12.55 6.74
N THR A 353 -44.63 13.32 6.99
CA THR A 353 -44.07 13.60 8.33
C THR A 353 -45.15 14.05 9.31
N PRO A 354 -45.02 13.69 10.60
CA PRO A 354 -44.57 14.74 11.53
C PRO A 354 -43.60 14.29 12.64
N GLN A 355 -42.89 15.31 13.15
CA GLN A 355 -42.34 15.47 14.51
C GLN A 355 -41.37 14.45 15.14
N ARG A 356 -40.24 15.05 15.56
CA ARG A 356 -39.29 14.53 16.56
C ARG A 356 -40.02 14.17 17.86
N THR A 357 -39.85 12.95 18.36
CA THR A 357 -39.90 12.69 19.80
C THR A 357 -38.63 13.22 20.48
N PRO A 358 -38.71 13.75 21.72
CA PRO A 358 -37.55 14.32 22.40
C PRO A 358 -36.66 13.21 23.00
N ALA A 359 -35.35 13.32 22.79
CA ALA A 359 -34.38 12.53 23.53
C ALA A 359 -34.35 12.99 25.00
N GLY A 360 -34.52 12.07 25.95
CA GLY A 360 -34.52 12.41 27.38
C GLY A 360 -35.48 11.57 28.22
N LYS A 361 -35.36 10.25 28.15
CA LYS A 361 -35.88 9.27 29.13
C LYS A 361 -35.05 8.00 28.98
N GLY A 362 -34.26 7.66 29.99
CA GLY A 362 -33.60 6.36 30.06
C GLY A 362 -34.66 5.26 30.20
N ASP A 363 -34.41 4.11 29.59
CA ASP A 363 -35.33 2.99 29.66
C ASP A 363 -35.33 2.42 31.09
N ALA A 364 -36.43 2.59 31.82
CA ALA A 364 -36.49 2.32 33.25
C ALA A 364 -36.16 0.85 33.58
N ILE A 365 -36.55 -0.06 32.67
CA ILE A 365 -36.29 -1.50 32.77
C ILE A 365 -34.78 -1.79 32.66
N MET A 366 -34.06 -1.05 31.80
CA MET A 366 -32.62 -1.21 31.63
C MET A 366 -31.85 -0.67 32.85
N MET A 367 -32.33 0.43 33.45
CA MET A 367 -31.76 1.00 34.67
C MET A 367 -31.99 0.11 35.89
N GLU A 368 -33.13 -0.58 35.98
CA GLU A 368 -33.43 -1.56 37.02
C GLU A 368 -32.63 -2.85 36.86
N ALA A 369 -32.45 -3.34 35.62
CA ALA A 369 -31.55 -4.45 35.33
C ALA A 369 -30.08 -4.13 35.71
N GLU A 370 -29.63 -2.88 35.50
CA GLU A 370 -28.31 -2.42 35.92
C GLU A 370 -28.17 -2.35 37.45
N ASN A 371 -29.19 -1.86 38.16
CA ASN A 371 -29.24 -1.88 39.63
C ASN A 371 -29.16 -3.32 40.18
N LEU A 372 -29.89 -4.27 39.57
CA LEU A 372 -29.85 -5.69 39.96
C LEU A 372 -28.49 -6.35 39.69
N ALA A 373 -27.80 -5.98 38.60
CA ALA A 373 -26.44 -6.43 38.34
C ALA A 373 -25.47 -5.91 39.42
N ARG A 374 -25.53 -4.61 39.74
CA ARG A 374 -24.69 -4.00 40.80
C ARG A 374 -24.89 -4.65 42.17
N LEU A 375 -26.14 -4.99 42.54
CA LEU A 375 -26.46 -5.72 43.77
C LEU A 375 -25.93 -7.17 43.79
N ARG A 376 -25.73 -7.80 42.62
CA ARG A 376 -25.17 -9.15 42.51
C ARG A 376 -23.65 -9.17 42.59
N ASP A 377 -23.00 -8.15 42.04
CA ASP A 377 -21.55 -8.09 41.91
C ASP A 377 -20.87 -7.43 43.14
N SER A 378 -21.61 -6.67 43.96
CA SER A 378 -21.09 -6.06 45.19
C SER A 378 -21.15 -7.00 46.40
N GLN A 379 -20.05 -7.07 47.16
CA GLN A 379 -19.94 -7.88 48.37
C GLN A 379 -20.69 -7.25 49.55
N THR A 380 -21.51 -8.03 50.26
CA THR A 380 -22.43 -7.48 51.27
C THR A 380 -21.71 -6.90 52.50
N PRO A 381 -22.30 -5.90 53.20
CA PRO A 381 -21.66 -5.25 54.35
C PRO A 381 -21.30 -6.18 55.51
N LEU A 382 -21.93 -7.36 55.60
CA LEU A 382 -21.60 -8.40 56.61
C LEU A 382 -20.20 -9.00 56.40
N LEU A 383 -19.60 -8.86 55.20
CA LEU A 383 -18.20 -9.19 54.90
C LEU A 383 -17.29 -7.94 54.81
N GLY A 384 -17.77 -6.77 55.23
CA GLY A 384 -16.98 -5.53 55.25
C GLY A 384 -16.94 -4.74 53.93
N GLY A 385 -17.87 -5.01 53.01
CA GLY A 385 -18.04 -4.21 51.78
C GLY A 385 -18.88 -2.94 51.99
N GLU A 386 -18.62 -1.90 51.19
CA GLU A 386 -19.48 -0.71 51.11
C GLU A 386 -20.76 -1.02 50.30
N ASN A 387 -21.86 -0.33 50.60
CA ASN A 387 -23.15 -0.58 49.96
C ASN A 387 -23.18 0.05 48.55
N PRO A 388 -23.66 -0.65 47.49
CA PRO A 388 -23.67 -0.13 46.13
C PRO A 388 -24.67 1.02 45.95
N GLU A 389 -24.27 2.09 45.26
CA GLU A 389 -25.17 3.18 44.87
C GLU A 389 -26.12 2.75 43.73
N LEU A 390 -27.43 2.82 44.00
CA LEU A 390 -28.49 2.44 43.08
C LEU A 390 -29.19 3.67 42.50
N HIS A 391 -29.56 3.60 41.22
CA HIS A 391 -30.36 4.66 40.59
C HIS A 391 -31.79 4.64 41.13
N PRO A 392 -32.42 5.80 41.36
CA PRO A 392 -33.78 5.87 41.90
C PRO A 392 -34.81 5.33 40.89
N SER A 393 -35.46 4.21 41.21
CA SER A 393 -36.56 3.63 40.43
C SER A 393 -37.92 3.97 41.05
N ASP A 394 -38.93 4.23 40.20
CA ASP A 394 -40.33 4.48 40.60
C ASP A 394 -41.06 3.19 41.06
N PHE A 395 -40.33 2.09 41.33
CA PHE A 395 -40.87 0.73 41.56
C PHE A 395 -41.03 0.33 43.03
N THR A 396 -41.28 1.28 43.92
CA THR A 396 -41.40 1.05 45.38
C THR A 396 -42.76 0.44 45.82
N GLY A 397 -43.49 -0.23 44.93
CA GLY A 397 -44.80 -0.82 45.25
C GLY A 397 -45.42 -1.66 44.13
N VAL A 398 -46.35 -2.54 44.49
CA VAL A 398 -46.95 -3.58 43.62
C VAL A 398 -47.93 -3.02 42.57
N THR A 399 -48.25 -1.72 42.59
CA THR A 399 -49.04 -1.06 41.54
C THR A 399 -48.39 0.26 41.11
N PRO A 400 -48.24 0.54 39.81
CA PRO A 400 -47.62 1.77 39.34
C PRO A 400 -48.51 2.98 39.64
N ARG A 401 -47.96 3.98 40.35
CA ARG A 401 -48.66 5.24 40.64
C ARG A 401 -48.92 6.02 39.35
N LYS A 402 -50.17 6.44 39.16
CA LYS A 402 -50.62 7.24 38.01
C LYS A 402 -50.03 8.65 38.09
N LYS A 403 -49.05 8.97 37.25
CA LYS A 403 -48.51 10.34 37.09
C LYS A 403 -49.48 11.17 36.24
N GLU A 404 -50.01 12.25 36.81
CA GLU A 404 -50.90 13.17 36.09
C GLU A 404 -50.13 13.95 35.01
N ILE A 405 -50.73 14.06 33.83
CA ILE A 405 -50.17 14.83 32.72
C ILE A 405 -50.71 16.25 32.84
N GLN A 406 -49.88 17.18 33.31
CA GLN A 406 -50.23 18.60 33.23
C GLN A 406 -50.25 19.05 31.78
N THR A 407 -51.41 19.54 31.34
CA THR A 407 -51.58 20.19 30.04
C THR A 407 -50.96 21.60 30.08
N PRO A 408 -50.07 21.97 29.16
CA PRO A 408 -49.58 23.34 29.08
C PRO A 408 -50.69 24.24 28.53
N ASN A 409 -51.15 25.16 29.36
CA ASN A 409 -52.22 26.09 29.02
C ASN A 409 -51.73 27.11 27.96
N PRO A 410 -52.40 27.28 26.81
CA PRO A 410 -52.00 28.27 25.81
C PRO A 410 -52.65 29.61 26.14
N MET A 411 -51.86 30.59 26.62
CA MET A 411 -52.09 32.05 26.49
C MET A 411 -51.08 32.81 27.38
N LEU A 412 -49.99 33.30 26.79
CA LEU A 412 -49.31 34.54 27.19
C LEU A 412 -48.30 34.95 26.09
N THR A 413 -48.70 35.98 25.34
CA THR A 413 -47.91 36.80 24.40
C THR A 413 -47.88 38.24 24.96
N PRO A 414 -47.36 39.29 24.27
CA PRO A 414 -46.30 39.41 23.26
C PRO A 414 -45.26 40.51 23.63
N SER A 415 -44.24 40.74 22.76
CA SER A 415 -43.48 42.01 22.51
C SER A 415 -42.02 41.68 22.10
N MET A 416 -41.38 42.21 21.04
CA MET A 416 -41.77 43.17 20.00
C MET A 416 -41.08 42.89 18.63
N THR A 417 -41.55 43.59 17.60
CA THR A 417 -41.35 43.49 16.13
C THR A 417 -40.12 44.30 15.61
N PRO A 418 -39.88 44.53 14.27
CA PRO A 418 -40.33 43.87 13.02
C PRO A 418 -39.28 43.67 11.87
N GLY A 419 -39.60 42.78 10.91
CA GLY A 419 -39.31 42.94 9.45
C GLY A 419 -37.88 42.69 8.92
N GLY A 420 -37.65 42.36 7.64
CA GLY A 420 -38.57 42.00 6.54
C GLY A 420 -37.85 41.83 5.18
N ALA A 421 -38.15 40.74 4.47
CA ALA A 421 -38.02 40.44 3.02
C ALA A 421 -36.87 41.00 2.12
N GLY A 422 -36.30 40.11 1.28
CA GLY A 422 -36.17 40.37 -0.17
C GLY A 422 -34.78 40.43 -0.85
N LEU A 423 -34.61 39.58 -1.88
CA LEU A 423 -33.92 39.80 -3.18
C LEU A 423 -32.44 40.27 -3.26
N THR A 424 -31.66 39.59 -4.11
CA THR A 424 -30.35 40.00 -4.69
C THR A 424 -30.57 41.02 -5.85
N PRO A 425 -29.57 41.76 -6.43
CA PRO A 425 -28.15 41.40 -6.64
C PRO A 425 -27.07 42.54 -6.80
N ARG A 426 -25.87 42.16 -7.32
CA ARG A 426 -24.93 42.88 -8.23
C ARG A 426 -23.94 43.99 -7.76
N ILE A 427 -22.65 43.69 -8.02
CA ILE A 427 -21.64 44.40 -8.87
C ILE A 427 -21.58 45.95 -8.85
N GLY A 428 -20.38 46.51 -8.63
CA GLY A 428 -19.97 47.79 -9.25
C GLY A 428 -18.74 48.52 -8.68
N LEU A 429 -17.75 48.79 -9.56
CA LEU A 429 -16.88 49.98 -9.61
C LEU A 429 -15.82 50.30 -8.51
N THR A 430 -14.56 50.25 -8.94
CA THR A 430 -13.42 51.10 -8.51
C THR A 430 -13.54 52.54 -9.04
N PRO A 431 -12.99 53.57 -8.38
CA PRO A 431 -11.68 54.16 -8.79
C PRO A 431 -10.70 54.36 -7.59
N SER A 432 -9.36 54.32 -7.75
CA SER A 432 -8.43 55.32 -8.36
C SER A 432 -8.34 56.63 -7.53
N ARG A 433 -7.20 57.05 -6.97
CA ARG A 433 -6.00 57.73 -7.57
C ARG A 433 -5.88 59.13 -6.90
N ASP A 434 -4.74 59.83 -6.70
CA ASP A 434 -3.32 59.74 -7.13
C ASP A 434 -2.37 59.78 -5.88
N GLY A 435 -1.04 60.04 -5.92
CA GLY A 435 -0.12 60.32 -7.04
C GLY A 435 1.37 60.34 -6.66
N SER A 436 2.23 60.44 -7.67
CA SER A 436 3.69 60.26 -7.62
C SER A 436 4.52 61.47 -7.13
N SER A 437 5.74 61.20 -6.69
CA SER A 437 6.90 62.10 -6.86
C SER A 437 8.16 61.27 -7.18
N PHE A 438 9.14 61.90 -7.83
CA PHE A 438 10.12 61.24 -8.72
C PHE A 438 11.58 61.39 -8.23
N SER A 439 12.44 60.47 -8.68
CA SER A 439 13.92 60.56 -8.76
C SER A 439 14.77 61.01 -7.55
N MET A 440 15.75 60.18 -7.18
CA MET A 440 17.16 60.36 -7.59
C MET A 440 18.02 59.17 -7.11
N THR A 441 18.90 58.65 -7.96
CA THR A 441 19.97 57.70 -7.62
C THR A 441 21.32 58.31 -7.98
N PRO A 442 22.43 57.81 -7.39
CA PRO A 442 23.33 57.05 -8.26
C PRO A 442 24.00 55.82 -7.62
N LYS A 443 23.97 54.72 -8.39
CA LYS A 443 25.00 53.68 -8.64
C LYS A 443 25.84 53.10 -7.46
N GLY A 444 25.82 51.76 -7.33
CA GLY A 444 26.78 51.03 -6.47
C GLY A 444 26.52 49.53 -6.22
N THR A 445 26.21 48.74 -7.25
CA THR A 445 26.12 47.25 -7.21
C THR A 445 27.53 46.61 -7.06
N PRO A 446 27.72 45.38 -6.48
CA PRO A 446 27.06 44.15 -6.99
C PRO A 446 26.65 43.03 -5.99
N PHE A 447 25.98 42.04 -6.60
CA PHE A 447 25.58 40.69 -6.14
C PHE A 447 24.13 40.44 -5.64
N ARG A 448 23.31 40.18 -6.67
CA ARG A 448 22.00 39.50 -6.79
C ARG A 448 22.16 38.49 -7.97
N ASP A 449 21.47 37.37 -8.11
CA ASP A 449 20.44 36.70 -7.29
C ASP A 449 20.29 35.23 -7.77
N GLU A 450 20.56 34.22 -6.94
CA GLU A 450 20.59 32.79 -7.37
C GLU A 450 19.62 31.87 -6.62
N LEU A 451 18.39 32.35 -6.38
CA LEU A 451 17.25 31.44 -6.22
C LEU A 451 16.85 30.87 -7.59
N HIS A 452 17.63 29.88 -8.06
CA HIS A 452 17.41 29.16 -9.31
C HIS A 452 16.10 28.34 -9.30
N ILE A 453 15.02 28.99 -9.73
CA ILE A 453 13.80 28.32 -10.17
C ILE A 453 13.98 27.99 -11.65
N ASN A 454 14.03 26.68 -11.93
CA ASN A 454 14.29 26.01 -13.21
C ASN A 454 15.76 25.98 -13.66
N GLU A 455 16.44 24.87 -13.39
CA GLU A 455 16.90 23.95 -14.44
C GLU A 455 17.05 22.53 -13.86
N ASP A 456 16.87 21.51 -14.70
CA ASP A 456 17.03 20.10 -14.32
C ASP A 456 18.52 19.71 -14.38
N MET A 457 19.05 19.01 -13.36
CA MET A 457 20.11 17.98 -13.39
C MET A 457 20.89 17.81 -12.06
N ASP A 458 21.49 16.62 -11.90
CA ASP A 458 22.61 16.21 -11.04
C ASP A 458 22.50 16.20 -9.50
N MET A 459 22.19 15.00 -8.98
CA MET A 459 22.14 14.62 -7.57
C MET A 459 23.51 14.37 -6.90
N HIS A 460 24.64 14.53 -7.61
CA HIS A 460 25.94 14.03 -7.14
C HIS A 460 26.83 15.01 -6.37
N GLU A 461 26.61 16.34 -6.46
CA GLU A 461 27.53 17.31 -5.82
C GLU A 461 27.22 17.60 -4.34
N SER A 462 25.96 17.37 -3.92
CA SER A 462 25.48 17.54 -2.54
C SER A 462 26.35 16.83 -1.50
N ALA A 463 26.70 15.57 -1.76
CA ALA A 463 27.48 14.74 -0.82
C ALA A 463 28.91 15.25 -0.59
N LYS A 464 29.52 15.93 -1.56
CA LYS A 464 30.89 16.47 -1.47
C LYS A 464 30.92 17.70 -0.56
N LEU A 465 29.91 18.56 -0.68
CA LEU A 465 29.73 19.79 0.09
C LEU A 465 29.38 19.50 1.56
N GLU A 466 28.60 18.45 1.82
CA GLU A 466 28.32 17.98 3.19
C GLU A 466 29.55 17.31 3.85
N ARG A 467 30.40 16.63 3.06
CA ARG A 467 31.68 16.06 3.53
C ARG A 467 32.66 17.14 3.98
N GLN A 468 32.85 18.19 3.17
CA GLN A 468 33.68 19.35 3.52
C GLN A 468 33.21 20.03 4.82
N ARG A 469 31.90 20.28 4.96
CA ARG A 469 31.34 20.89 6.18
C ARG A 469 31.59 20.03 7.43
N ARG A 470 31.60 18.70 7.29
CA ARG A 470 31.92 17.75 8.37
C ARG A 470 33.42 17.69 8.69
N GLU A 471 34.29 17.92 7.72
CA GLU A 471 35.74 18.04 7.91
C GLU A 471 36.13 19.37 8.58
N GLU A 472 35.48 20.47 8.22
CA GLU A 472 35.64 21.78 8.88
C GLU A 472 35.22 21.71 10.36
N ALA A 473 34.08 21.07 10.66
CA ALA A 473 33.66 20.82 12.03
C ALA A 473 34.67 19.97 12.83
N LYS A 474 35.28 18.94 12.21
CA LYS A 474 36.36 18.15 12.83
C LYS A 474 37.63 18.97 13.06
N ARG A 475 38.00 19.87 12.14
CA ARG A 475 39.16 20.78 12.32
C ARG A 475 38.91 21.77 13.46
N SER A 476 37.72 22.36 13.53
CA SER A 476 37.32 23.27 14.63
C SER A 476 37.32 22.58 16.01
N LEU A 477 36.87 21.32 16.09
CA LEU A 477 36.98 20.51 17.31
C LEU A 477 38.43 20.20 17.69
N ARG A 478 39.28 19.83 16.72
CA ARG A 478 40.72 19.60 16.97
C ARG A 478 41.41 20.85 17.50
N SER A 479 41.16 22.04 16.92
CA SER A 479 41.73 23.29 17.43
C SER A 479 41.25 23.67 18.83
N GLY A 480 40.03 23.27 19.20
CA GLY A 480 39.51 23.46 20.57
C GLY A 480 40.17 22.54 21.58
N LEU A 481 40.42 21.28 21.21
CA LEU A 481 41.05 20.29 22.10
C LEU A 481 42.56 20.50 22.28
N THR A 482 43.26 21.07 21.28
CA THR A 482 44.67 21.49 21.42
C THR A 482 44.87 22.67 22.37
N GLY A 483 43.80 23.36 22.79
CA GLY A 483 43.85 24.45 23.76
C GLY A 483 43.80 24.01 25.23
N LEU A 484 43.71 22.70 25.51
CA LEU A 484 43.67 22.17 26.86
C LEU A 484 45.09 21.95 27.40
N PRO A 485 45.47 22.51 28.57
CA PRO A 485 46.78 22.28 29.16
C PRO A 485 46.90 20.83 29.66
N GLN A 486 48.07 20.21 29.44
CA GLN A 486 48.34 18.84 29.85
C GLN A 486 48.47 18.72 31.38
N PRO A 487 47.97 17.63 31.99
CA PRO A 487 48.10 17.40 33.43
C PRO A 487 49.55 17.06 33.79
N LYS A 488 50.07 17.68 34.85
CA LYS A 488 51.37 17.36 35.45
C LYS A 488 51.17 16.58 36.75
N ASN A 489 51.76 15.38 36.82
CA ASN A 489 52.00 14.66 38.06
C ASN A 489 53.51 14.49 38.22
N GLU A 490 54.08 15.14 39.23
CA GLU A 490 55.51 15.06 39.57
C GLU A 490 55.68 14.19 40.82
N TYR A 491 56.37 13.05 40.73
CA TYR A 491 57.16 12.45 41.82
C TYR A 491 58.33 11.65 41.23
N GLN A 492 59.46 11.64 41.94
CA GLN A 492 60.78 11.26 41.43
C GLN A 492 61.49 10.34 42.43
N ILE A 493 61.88 9.12 42.02
CA ILE A 493 62.94 8.35 42.72
C ILE A 493 63.87 7.65 41.71
N VAL A 494 65.07 8.23 41.60
CA VAL A 494 66.43 7.63 41.47
C VAL A 494 66.64 6.30 40.71
N ALA A 495 67.57 6.34 39.76
CA ALA A 495 67.99 5.23 38.86
C ALA A 495 69.28 4.50 39.31
N GLN A 496 69.66 3.42 38.61
CA GLN A 496 70.97 3.29 37.90
C GLN A 496 71.01 2.06 36.92
N PRO A 497 71.99 1.96 35.99
CA PRO A 497 71.89 1.19 34.70
C PRO A 497 73.03 0.12 34.54
N PRO A 498 73.46 -0.36 33.34
CA PRO A 498 72.88 -0.45 31.98
C PRO A 498 72.78 -1.95 31.48
N PRO A 499 73.25 -2.39 30.28
CA PRO A 499 72.37 -2.88 29.20
C PRO A 499 72.61 -4.34 28.76
N GLU A 500 71.74 -4.90 27.91
CA GLU A 500 72.12 -5.73 26.75
C GLU A 500 70.91 -6.00 25.82
N GLU A 501 71.17 -6.31 24.55
CA GLU A 501 70.17 -6.36 23.47
C GLU A 501 69.48 -7.73 23.36
N SER A 502 68.14 -7.76 23.26
CA SER A 502 67.42 -8.77 22.49
C SER A 502 66.01 -8.32 22.14
N GLU A 503 65.73 -8.26 20.84
CA GLU A 503 64.44 -8.12 20.15
C GLU A 503 63.17 -8.36 21.01
N GLU A 504 62.43 -7.29 21.34
CA GLU A 504 61.02 -7.45 21.75
C GLU A 504 60.13 -7.55 20.49
N PRO A 505 59.15 -8.47 20.47
CA PRO A 505 58.36 -8.76 19.29
C PRO A 505 57.32 -7.68 18.99
N GLU A 506 56.88 -7.65 17.72
CA GLU A 506 55.89 -6.72 17.16
C GLU A 506 54.74 -6.39 18.11
N GLU A 507 54.41 -5.09 18.23
CA GLU A 507 53.20 -4.63 18.89
C GLU A 507 51.99 -5.37 18.32
N LYS A 508 51.39 -6.25 19.12
CA LYS A 508 50.20 -7.00 18.72
C LYS A 508 49.13 -6.01 18.29
N ILE A 509 48.83 -6.03 16.99
CA ILE A 509 47.61 -5.44 16.42
C ILE A 509 46.47 -5.88 17.32
N GLU A 510 45.75 -4.92 17.91
CA GLU A 510 44.60 -5.22 18.76
C GLU A 510 43.58 -5.99 17.92
N GLU A 511 43.50 -7.30 18.14
CA GLU A 511 42.53 -8.17 17.45
C GLU A 511 41.13 -7.58 17.66
N ASP A 512 40.41 -7.36 16.56
CA ASP A 512 39.08 -6.76 16.59
C ASP A 512 38.20 -7.51 17.61
N MET A 513 37.36 -6.79 18.35
CA MET A 513 36.57 -7.38 19.45
C MET A 513 35.69 -8.57 18.99
N SER A 514 35.39 -8.69 17.70
CA SER A 514 34.75 -9.87 17.09
C SER A 514 35.58 -11.15 17.25
N ASP A 515 36.89 -11.05 17.09
CA ASP A 515 37.80 -12.19 16.93
C ASP A 515 38.18 -12.74 18.30
N ARG A 516 38.32 -11.85 19.29
CA ARG A 516 38.43 -12.22 20.70
C ARG A 516 37.17 -12.93 21.19
N ILE A 517 35.99 -12.41 20.88
CA ILE A 517 34.70 -13.06 21.20
C ILE A 517 34.58 -14.40 20.45
N ALA A 518 35.02 -14.49 19.20
CA ALA A 518 35.00 -15.73 18.43
C ALA A 518 35.92 -16.81 19.03
N ARG A 519 37.13 -16.44 19.49
CA ARG A 519 38.07 -17.36 20.15
C ARG A 519 37.57 -17.81 21.51
N GLU A 520 37.10 -16.88 22.34
CA GLU A 520 36.51 -17.18 23.67
C GLU A 520 35.29 -18.10 23.53
N LYS A 521 34.40 -17.82 22.57
CA LYS A 521 33.25 -18.69 22.26
C LYS A 521 33.67 -20.07 21.74
N ALA A 522 34.71 -20.15 20.91
CA ALA A 522 35.23 -21.43 20.42
C ALA A 522 35.87 -22.26 21.56
N GLU A 523 36.54 -21.62 22.52
CA GLU A 523 37.08 -22.27 23.72
C GLU A 523 35.96 -22.75 24.66
N GLU A 524 34.92 -21.94 24.88
CA GLU A 524 33.72 -22.34 25.61
C GLU A 524 32.99 -23.51 24.93
N GLU A 525 32.82 -23.47 23.61
CA GLU A 525 32.21 -24.56 22.83
C GLU A 525 33.06 -25.84 22.91
N ALA A 526 34.38 -25.75 22.77
CA ALA A 526 35.28 -26.90 22.93
C ALA A 526 35.22 -27.49 24.35
N ARG A 527 35.17 -26.64 25.39
CA ARG A 527 35.00 -27.07 26.78
C ARG A 527 33.64 -27.73 27.01
N GLN A 528 32.57 -27.22 26.42
CA GLN A 528 31.23 -27.83 26.47
C GLN A 528 31.22 -29.19 25.74
N GLN A 529 31.87 -29.32 24.59
CA GLN A 529 32.01 -30.59 23.87
C GLN A 529 32.81 -31.63 24.69
N ALA A 530 33.92 -31.22 25.31
CA ALA A 530 34.70 -32.10 26.20
C ALA A 530 33.88 -32.57 27.41
N LEU A 531 33.08 -31.68 28.02
CA LEU A 531 32.14 -32.06 29.08
C LEU A 531 31.02 -32.97 28.56
N LEU A 532 30.53 -32.77 27.33
CA LEU A 532 29.49 -33.61 26.72
C LEU A 532 29.99 -35.04 26.47
N LYS A 533 31.21 -35.20 25.94
CA LYS A 533 31.85 -36.51 25.75
C LYS A 533 31.98 -37.35 27.03
N LYS A 534 32.05 -36.70 28.20
CA LYS A 534 32.10 -37.34 29.52
C LYS A 534 30.71 -37.65 30.13
N ARG A 535 29.61 -37.22 29.50
CA ARG A 535 28.24 -37.51 29.98
C ARG A 535 27.75 -38.89 29.50
N SER A 536 26.66 -39.38 30.09
CA SER A 536 26.00 -40.61 29.68
C SER A 536 25.65 -40.62 28.18
N LYS A 537 25.70 -41.80 27.53
CA LYS A 537 25.33 -41.97 26.11
C LYS A 537 23.89 -41.50 25.81
N VAL A 538 23.02 -41.41 26.84
CA VAL A 538 21.65 -40.86 26.76
C VAL A 538 21.69 -39.33 26.56
N LEU A 539 22.47 -38.62 27.36
CA LEU A 539 22.68 -37.16 27.25
C LEU A 539 23.49 -36.77 26.01
N GLN A 540 24.37 -37.64 25.52
CA GLN A 540 25.11 -37.39 24.27
C GLN A 540 24.24 -37.51 23.00
N ARG A 541 23.12 -38.25 23.09
CA ARG A 541 22.24 -38.55 21.96
C ARG A 541 20.90 -37.79 22.03
N ASP A 542 20.75 -36.87 22.98
CA ASP A 542 19.51 -36.12 23.26
C ASP A 542 18.24 -37.00 23.32
N LEU A 543 18.37 -38.22 23.86
CA LEU A 543 17.26 -39.17 23.96
C LEU A 543 16.25 -38.73 25.04
N PRO A 544 14.94 -39.00 24.85
CA PRO A 544 13.92 -38.65 25.84
C PRO A 544 14.16 -39.42 27.14
N ARG A 545 14.32 -38.67 28.24
CA ARG A 545 14.54 -39.23 29.58
C ARG A 545 13.20 -39.39 30.33
N PRO A 546 13.05 -40.42 31.18
CA PRO A 546 11.86 -40.57 32.01
C PRO A 546 11.73 -39.38 32.99
N PRO A 547 10.54 -38.78 33.15
CA PRO A 547 10.33 -37.75 34.17
C PRO A 547 10.47 -38.35 35.58
N ALA A 548 10.72 -37.51 36.58
CA ALA A 548 11.02 -37.97 37.95
C ALA A 548 9.92 -38.88 38.54
N ALA A 549 8.65 -38.62 38.24
CA ALA A 549 7.52 -39.47 38.66
C ALA A 549 7.54 -40.88 38.03
N SER A 550 8.11 -41.03 36.82
CA SER A 550 8.29 -42.34 36.18
C SER A 550 9.50 -43.10 36.76
N LEU A 551 10.51 -42.41 37.29
CA LEU A 551 11.64 -43.08 37.95
C LEU A 551 11.22 -43.87 39.19
N GLU A 552 10.27 -43.37 39.99
CA GLU A 552 9.73 -44.12 41.13
C GLU A 552 9.05 -45.42 40.69
N ILE A 553 8.34 -45.41 39.56
CA ILE A 553 7.71 -46.60 38.97
C ILE A 553 8.77 -47.58 38.45
N ILE A 554 9.80 -47.07 37.77
CA ILE A 554 10.92 -47.88 37.25
C ILE A 554 11.72 -48.50 38.40
N ARG A 555 12.02 -47.74 39.45
CA ARG A 555 12.69 -48.19 40.68
C ARG A 555 11.91 -49.32 41.34
N ASN A 556 10.60 -49.16 41.50
CA ASN A 556 9.74 -50.21 42.03
C ASN A 556 9.71 -51.44 41.10
N SER A 557 9.64 -51.28 39.79
CA SER A 557 9.63 -52.38 38.82
C SER A 557 10.93 -53.20 38.83
N LEU A 558 12.10 -52.53 38.82
CA LEU A 558 13.41 -53.17 38.79
C LEU A 558 13.78 -53.87 40.10
N LEU A 559 13.28 -53.38 41.24
CA LEU A 559 13.52 -53.95 42.58
C LEU A 559 12.46 -54.99 42.99
N SER A 560 11.20 -54.88 42.52
CA SER A 560 10.13 -55.83 42.88
C SER A 560 10.26 -57.20 42.18
N ALA A 561 11.15 -57.34 41.20
CA ALA A 561 11.46 -58.61 40.56
C ALA A 561 12.02 -59.68 41.55
N ASP A 562 12.49 -59.25 42.72
CA ASP A 562 12.96 -60.13 43.81
C ASP A 562 11.81 -60.61 44.73
N GLY A 563 10.57 -60.11 44.58
CA GLY A 563 9.47 -60.31 45.53
C GLY A 563 8.91 -61.74 45.65
N ASP A 564 8.96 -62.53 44.58
CA ASP A 564 8.34 -63.87 44.50
C ASP A 564 9.33 -65.04 44.58
N LYS A 565 10.63 -64.79 44.75
CA LYS A 565 11.67 -65.84 44.83
C LYS A 565 11.94 -66.27 46.28
N SER A 566 11.05 -67.10 46.83
CA SER A 566 11.26 -67.71 48.15
C SER A 566 12.51 -68.61 48.18
N SER A 567 13.37 -68.38 49.17
CA SER A 567 14.58 -69.12 49.58
C SER A 567 14.77 -70.56 49.06
N VAL A 568 15.98 -70.85 48.55
CA VAL A 568 16.83 -72.02 48.94
C VAL A 568 18.14 -72.04 48.12
N VAL A 569 18.13 -71.51 46.89
CA VAL A 569 19.31 -71.47 46.00
C VAL A 569 20.04 -70.12 46.15
N PRO A 570 21.38 -70.08 46.33
CA PRO A 570 22.15 -68.85 46.24
C PRO A 570 21.95 -68.19 44.86
N PRO A 571 21.88 -66.85 44.76
CA PRO A 571 21.69 -66.18 43.48
C PRO A 571 22.82 -66.57 42.52
N THR A 572 22.45 -66.87 41.28
CA THR A 572 23.44 -67.22 40.25
C THR A 572 24.37 -66.03 39.99
N PRO A 573 25.62 -66.24 39.55
CA PRO A 573 26.53 -65.14 39.21
C PRO A 573 25.93 -64.14 38.21
N ILE A 574 25.07 -64.64 37.30
CA ILE A 574 24.31 -63.84 36.34
C ILE A 574 23.28 -62.97 37.06
N GLU A 575 22.46 -63.51 37.96
CA GLU A 575 21.48 -62.72 38.72
C GLU A 575 22.13 -61.66 39.62
N VAL A 576 23.33 -61.93 40.16
CA VAL A 576 24.11 -60.94 40.92
C VAL A 576 24.61 -59.83 40.01
N ALA A 577 25.18 -60.16 38.84
CA ALA A 577 25.62 -59.17 37.86
C ALA A 577 24.46 -58.32 37.33
N ASP A 578 23.33 -58.95 37.00
CA ASP A 578 22.08 -58.31 36.59
C ASP A 578 21.60 -57.27 37.62
N LYS A 579 21.66 -57.63 38.91
CA LYS A 579 21.27 -56.74 40.01
C LYS A 579 22.18 -55.53 40.10
N MET A 580 23.50 -55.73 40.04
CA MET A 580 24.47 -54.63 40.03
C MET A 580 24.23 -53.68 38.84
N VAL A 581 23.99 -54.21 37.63
CA VAL A 581 23.71 -53.40 36.44
C VAL A 581 22.40 -52.59 36.58
N ARG A 582 21.35 -53.15 37.18
CA ARG A 582 20.09 -52.42 37.45
C ARG A 582 20.25 -51.33 38.50
N GLU A 583 21.02 -51.57 39.55
CA GLU A 583 21.29 -50.60 40.61
C GLU A 583 22.13 -49.42 40.09
N GLU A 584 23.17 -49.68 39.30
CA GLU A 584 23.95 -48.64 38.62
C GLU A 584 23.12 -47.83 37.60
N LEU A 585 22.27 -48.50 36.82
CA LEU A 585 21.36 -47.83 35.87
C LEU A 585 20.41 -46.86 36.58
N LEU A 586 19.87 -47.24 37.74
CA LEU A 586 19.02 -46.36 38.55
C LEU A 586 19.79 -45.16 39.10
N GLN A 587 21.01 -45.35 39.63
CA GLN A 587 21.86 -44.27 40.11
C GLN A 587 22.19 -43.26 39.00
N LEU A 588 22.53 -43.74 37.80
CA LEU A 588 22.82 -42.91 36.63
C LEU A 588 21.60 -42.06 36.20
N LEU A 589 20.42 -42.67 36.16
CA LEU A 589 19.17 -41.98 35.82
C LEU A 589 18.77 -40.92 36.87
N GLU A 590 18.95 -41.22 38.16
CA GLU A 590 18.68 -40.30 39.26
C GLU A 590 19.66 -39.11 39.26
N HIS A 591 20.95 -39.35 39.04
CA HIS A 591 21.96 -38.30 38.83
C HIS A 591 21.64 -37.43 37.62
N ASP A 592 21.35 -38.03 36.45
CA ASP A 592 21.13 -37.26 35.21
C ASP A 592 19.87 -36.38 35.30
N ASN A 593 18.81 -36.86 35.96
CA ASN A 593 17.62 -36.05 36.22
C ASN A 593 17.84 -34.97 37.30
N ALA A 594 18.68 -35.22 38.31
CA ALA A 594 19.01 -34.21 39.35
C ALA A 594 19.96 -33.11 38.82
N LYS A 595 20.96 -33.48 38.03
CA LYS A 595 22.00 -32.59 37.50
C LYS A 595 21.55 -31.85 36.24
N TYR A 596 20.69 -32.46 35.43
CA TYR A 596 20.10 -31.87 34.24
C TYR A 596 18.58 -32.07 34.24
N PRO A 597 17.80 -31.30 35.03
CA PRO A 597 16.35 -31.42 35.06
C PRO A 597 15.72 -31.27 33.67
N LEU A 598 14.63 -31.97 33.42
CA LEU A 598 13.79 -31.72 32.25
C LEU A 598 13.03 -30.41 32.45
N ASP A 599 13.09 -29.51 31.47
CA ASP A 599 12.25 -28.30 31.41
C ASP A 599 10.79 -28.68 31.12
N GLU A 600 10.14 -29.32 32.09
CA GLU A 600 8.69 -29.41 32.09
C GLU A 600 8.12 -28.00 32.15
N LYS A 601 7.55 -27.54 31.04
CA LYS A 601 6.59 -26.45 31.01
C LYS A 601 5.30 -26.90 31.69
N ALA A 602 5.36 -27.12 32.99
CA ALA A 602 4.22 -27.38 33.83
C ALA A 602 3.19 -26.28 33.57
N GLU A 603 2.01 -26.67 33.07
CA GLU A 603 0.91 -25.75 32.84
C GLU A 603 0.63 -24.99 34.14
N LYS A 604 0.63 -23.66 34.09
CA LYS A 604 0.30 -22.82 35.24
C LYS A 604 -1.21 -22.89 35.55
N LYS A 605 -1.68 -24.03 36.08
CA LYS A 605 -2.93 -24.09 36.85
C LYS A 605 -2.73 -23.28 38.13
N LYS A 606 -3.22 -22.03 38.11
CA LYS A 606 -3.36 -21.19 39.31
C LYS A 606 -4.28 -21.91 40.30
N GLY A 607 -3.73 -22.50 41.37
CA GLY A 607 -4.60 -23.12 42.38
C GLY A 607 -3.99 -24.15 43.33
N ALA A 608 -2.71 -24.03 43.72
CA ALA A 608 -2.18 -24.81 44.84
C ALA A 608 -1.22 -23.95 45.67
N LYS A 609 -1.44 -23.88 46.99
CA LYS A 609 -0.51 -23.23 47.93
C LYS A 609 0.69 -24.16 48.18
N ASN A 610 1.86 -23.55 48.39
CA ASN A 610 3.11 -24.21 48.76
C ASN A 610 2.91 -25.38 49.73
N ARG A 611 3.35 -26.58 49.32
CA ARG A 611 4.05 -27.50 50.21
C ARG A 611 5.54 -27.43 49.85
N THR A 612 6.25 -26.57 50.55
CA THR A 612 7.71 -26.65 50.66
C THR A 612 8.09 -27.92 51.45
N ASN A 613 9.25 -28.48 51.14
CA ASN A 613 9.87 -29.67 51.75
C ASN A 613 9.34 -31.04 51.28
N SER A 614 9.78 -31.45 50.08
CA SER A 614 10.66 -32.63 50.01
C SER A 614 12.09 -32.13 49.73
N SER A 615 13.09 -32.91 50.10
CA SER A 615 14.51 -32.56 50.01
C SER A 615 14.93 -32.13 48.60
N ALA A 616 15.73 -31.06 48.50
CA ALA A 616 16.57 -30.88 47.32
C ALA A 616 17.49 -32.10 47.24
N SER A 617 17.26 -32.97 46.25
CA SER A 617 18.04 -34.19 46.06
C SER A 617 19.51 -33.81 45.94
N GLN A 618 20.34 -34.27 46.88
CA GLN A 618 21.78 -34.20 46.70
C GLN A 618 22.10 -34.93 45.40
N VAL A 619 22.74 -34.24 44.46
CA VAL A 619 23.23 -34.87 43.22
C VAL A 619 24.20 -35.97 43.67
N LEU A 620 23.81 -37.22 43.47
CA LEU A 620 24.64 -38.38 43.82
C LEU A 620 25.96 -38.25 43.07
N ALA A 621 27.08 -38.32 43.79
CA ALA A 621 28.39 -38.24 43.17
C ALA A 621 28.70 -39.55 42.45
N ILE A 622 28.70 -39.52 41.13
CA ILE A 622 29.17 -40.63 40.27
C ILE A 622 30.68 -40.51 40.09
N GLU A 623 31.35 -41.64 39.94
CA GLU A 623 32.79 -41.71 39.63
C GLU A 623 33.08 -41.13 38.23
N ASP A 624 34.07 -40.23 38.14
CA ASP A 624 34.53 -39.64 36.88
C ASP A 624 35.63 -40.53 36.26
N PHE A 625 35.36 -41.11 35.08
CA PHE A 625 36.32 -41.95 34.33
C PHE A 625 37.14 -41.16 33.30
N GLU A 626 38.34 -41.63 32.97
CA GLU A 626 39.16 -41.07 31.89
C GLU A 626 38.69 -41.52 30.49
N GLU A 627 38.96 -40.72 29.45
CA GLU A 627 38.57 -41.04 28.07
C GLU A 627 39.23 -42.36 27.57
N ASN A 628 40.42 -42.69 28.10
CA ASN A 628 41.12 -43.95 27.82
C ASN A 628 40.40 -45.17 28.45
N GLU A 629 39.85 -45.02 29.65
CA GLU A 629 39.13 -46.09 30.36
C GLU A 629 37.79 -46.37 29.68
N LEU A 630 37.08 -45.30 29.29
CA LEU A 630 35.84 -45.39 28.50
C LEU A 630 36.08 -46.06 27.13
N GLN A 631 37.18 -45.77 26.45
CA GLN A 631 37.58 -46.47 25.22
C GLN A 631 37.93 -47.95 25.48
N GLY A 632 38.57 -48.26 26.60
CA GLY A 632 38.85 -49.64 27.03
C GLY A 632 37.57 -50.44 27.27
N ALA A 633 36.60 -49.87 27.99
CA ALA A 633 35.30 -50.47 28.27
C ALA A 633 34.47 -50.65 26.99
N ASP A 634 34.44 -49.66 26.08
CA ASP A 634 33.74 -49.76 24.81
C ASP A 634 34.34 -50.87 23.91
N ARG A 635 35.66 -51.13 24.02
CA ARG A 635 36.30 -52.28 23.37
C ARG A 635 35.87 -53.61 23.99
N MET A 636 35.84 -53.74 25.32
CA MET A 636 35.39 -54.96 26.00
C MET A 636 33.93 -55.31 25.66
N ILE A 637 33.04 -54.30 25.60
CA ILE A 637 31.62 -54.49 25.21
C ILE A 637 31.51 -54.96 23.75
N LYS A 638 32.39 -54.49 22.85
CA LYS A 638 32.45 -54.97 21.45
C LYS A 638 32.97 -56.41 21.35
N GLU A 639 34.00 -56.75 22.12
CA GLU A 639 34.55 -58.11 22.21
C GLU A 639 33.49 -59.08 22.76
N GLU A 640 32.73 -58.69 23.79
CA GLU A 640 31.60 -59.46 24.34
C GLU A 640 30.43 -59.57 23.35
N GLY A 641 30.08 -58.49 22.65
CA GLY A 641 29.05 -58.50 21.60
C GLY A 641 29.38 -59.44 20.45
N GLN A 642 30.66 -59.48 20.02
CA GLN A 642 31.15 -60.44 19.02
C GLN A 642 31.10 -61.88 19.55
N PHE A 643 31.50 -62.10 20.80
CA PHE A 643 31.39 -63.41 21.44
C PHE A 643 29.93 -63.90 21.51
N LEU A 644 28.99 -63.03 21.87
CA LEU A 644 27.56 -63.34 21.90
C LEU A 644 27.04 -63.68 20.49
N CYS A 645 27.40 -62.90 19.47
CA CYS A 645 27.01 -63.16 18.07
C CYS A 645 27.43 -64.57 17.60
N VAL A 646 28.70 -64.95 17.84
CA VAL A 646 29.23 -66.30 17.57
C VAL A 646 28.49 -67.37 18.38
N SER A 647 28.30 -67.15 19.70
CA SER A 647 27.64 -68.12 20.59
C SER A 647 26.19 -68.41 20.22
N MET A 648 25.50 -67.45 19.61
CA MET A 648 24.12 -67.56 19.13
C MET A 648 24.02 -68.18 17.72
N GLY A 649 25.14 -68.54 17.09
CA GLY A 649 25.18 -69.19 15.77
C GLY A 649 25.21 -68.22 14.58
N HIS A 650 25.39 -66.91 14.82
CA HIS A 650 25.41 -65.87 13.79
C HIS A 650 26.85 -65.58 13.29
N GLU A 651 27.66 -66.63 13.10
CA GLU A 651 29.10 -66.52 12.76
C GLU A 651 29.40 -65.80 11.43
N ASN A 652 28.40 -65.66 10.55
CA ASN A 652 28.53 -65.06 9.21
C ASN A 652 27.94 -63.63 9.10
N GLU A 653 27.34 -63.10 10.17
CA GLU A 653 26.71 -61.76 10.18
C GLU A 653 27.59 -60.76 10.94
N SER A 654 27.61 -59.50 10.51
CA SER A 654 28.39 -58.49 11.23
C SER A 654 27.69 -58.11 12.54
N LEU A 655 28.46 -57.58 13.50
CA LEU A 655 27.90 -57.09 14.77
C LEU A 655 26.83 -56.01 14.54
N ASP A 656 26.99 -55.20 13.49
CA ASP A 656 26.04 -54.16 13.12
C ASP A 656 24.75 -54.76 12.54
N ASP A 657 24.82 -55.81 11.72
CA ASP A 657 23.65 -56.54 11.20
C ASP A 657 22.86 -57.22 12.34
N PHE A 658 23.57 -57.84 13.30
CA PHE A 658 22.95 -58.46 14.49
C PHE A 658 22.25 -57.41 15.38
N VAL A 659 22.86 -56.23 15.53
CA VAL A 659 22.25 -55.08 16.21
C VAL A 659 21.06 -54.53 15.42
N GLU A 660 21.11 -54.53 14.08
CA GLU A 660 19.97 -54.13 13.23
C GLU A 660 18.80 -55.14 13.31
N ALA A 661 19.08 -56.44 13.39
CA ALA A 661 18.07 -57.47 13.66
C ALA A 661 17.38 -57.24 15.01
N ARG A 662 18.14 -56.92 16.07
CA ARG A 662 17.57 -56.51 17.36
C ARG A 662 16.75 -55.23 17.25
N ASN A 663 17.25 -54.21 16.54
CA ASN A 663 16.57 -52.94 16.38
C ASN A 663 15.27 -53.07 15.56
N THR A 664 15.21 -53.97 14.57
CA THR A 664 13.97 -54.23 13.82
C THR A 664 12.92 -54.92 14.70
N CYS A 665 13.29 -55.86 15.58
CA CYS A 665 12.38 -56.38 16.60
C CYS A 665 11.89 -55.32 17.60
N VAL A 666 12.75 -54.36 17.98
CA VAL A 666 12.35 -53.22 18.84
C VAL A 666 11.43 -52.26 18.08
N ASN A 667 11.66 -52.02 16.79
CA ASN A 667 10.81 -51.20 15.94
C ASN A 667 9.45 -51.88 15.63
N ASP A 668 9.33 -53.20 15.79
CA ASP A 668 8.04 -53.91 15.72
C ASP A 668 7.19 -53.71 16.98
N LEU A 669 7.73 -53.12 18.07
CA LEU A 669 6.94 -52.85 19.28
C LEU A 669 6.00 -51.66 19.08
N MET A 670 4.68 -51.92 19.12
CA MET A 670 3.66 -50.89 19.19
C MET A 670 3.04 -50.83 20.60
N TYR A 671 2.71 -49.62 21.03
CA TYR A 671 1.94 -49.40 22.26
C TYR A 671 0.46 -49.64 22.00
N PHE A 672 -0.15 -50.55 22.76
CA PHE A 672 -1.57 -50.87 22.65
C PHE A 672 -2.37 -50.23 23.80
N PRO A 673 -3.17 -49.17 23.53
CA PRO A 673 -3.91 -48.45 24.57
C PRO A 673 -4.92 -49.32 25.31
N THR A 674 -5.44 -50.37 24.66
CA THR A 674 -6.39 -51.34 25.21
C THR A 674 -5.77 -52.22 26.30
N ARG A 675 -4.45 -52.43 26.28
CA ARG A 675 -3.70 -53.30 27.20
C ARG A 675 -2.70 -52.56 28.08
N ASN A 676 -2.48 -51.27 27.82
CA ASN A 676 -1.53 -50.41 28.53
C ASN A 676 -0.07 -50.97 28.50
N ALA A 677 0.30 -51.61 27.38
CA ALA A 677 1.56 -52.31 27.21
C ALA A 677 2.11 -52.15 25.78
N TYR A 678 3.41 -52.36 25.62
CA TYR A 678 4.05 -52.52 24.31
C TYR A 678 4.08 -54.01 23.95
N GLU A 679 3.56 -54.37 22.78
CA GLU A 679 3.64 -55.72 22.22
C GLU A 679 4.16 -55.68 20.78
N LEU A 680 4.64 -56.81 20.26
CA LEU A 680 5.06 -56.90 18.87
C LEU A 680 3.87 -56.78 17.92
N SER A 681 3.99 -55.92 16.90
CA SER A 681 2.96 -55.74 15.89
C SER A 681 2.74 -57.02 15.10
N SER A 682 3.78 -57.81 14.84
CA SER A 682 3.67 -59.13 14.21
C SER A 682 2.65 -60.06 14.90
N VAL A 683 2.46 -59.94 16.22
CA VAL A 683 1.55 -60.79 17.01
C VAL A 683 0.15 -60.17 17.18
N ALA A 684 0.02 -58.85 17.10
CA ALA A 684 -1.23 -58.13 17.38
C ALA A 684 -2.29 -58.21 16.26
N GLY A 685 -3.56 -58.27 16.65
CA GLY A 685 -4.71 -58.25 15.73
C GLY A 685 -4.94 -56.88 15.07
N ASN A 686 -5.55 -56.87 13.88
CA ASN A 686 -5.74 -55.65 13.09
C ASN A 686 -6.56 -54.55 13.81
N ALA A 687 -7.50 -54.90 14.68
CA ALA A 687 -8.28 -53.93 15.45
C ALA A 687 -7.42 -53.18 16.49
N ASP A 688 -6.61 -53.91 17.26
CA ASP A 688 -5.68 -53.33 18.24
C ASP A 688 -4.62 -52.45 17.53
N LYS A 689 -4.13 -52.88 16.35
CA LYS A 689 -3.23 -52.07 15.50
C LYS A 689 -3.85 -50.75 15.04
N VAL A 690 -5.11 -50.76 14.61
CA VAL A 690 -5.82 -49.54 14.21
C VAL A 690 -5.98 -48.58 15.39
N ALA A 691 -6.30 -49.09 16.60
CA ALA A 691 -6.38 -48.27 17.80
C ALA A 691 -5.02 -47.64 18.19
N ALA A 692 -3.93 -48.40 18.11
CA ALA A 692 -2.57 -47.90 18.35
C ALA A 692 -2.20 -46.77 17.36
N LEU A 693 -2.37 -47.02 16.05
CA LEU A 693 -2.06 -46.05 14.99
C LEU A 693 -2.96 -44.79 15.05
N GLN A 694 -4.20 -44.90 15.52
CA GLN A 694 -5.06 -43.74 15.76
C GLN A 694 -4.49 -42.83 16.86
N VAL A 695 -4.05 -43.39 17.98
CA VAL A 695 -3.44 -42.62 19.08
C VAL A 695 -2.09 -42.02 18.65
N GLU A 696 -1.28 -42.75 17.89
CA GLU A 696 -0.04 -42.23 17.32
C GLU A 696 -0.31 -41.05 16.36
N MET A 697 -1.28 -41.19 15.45
CA MET A 697 -1.70 -40.12 14.55
C MET A 697 -2.23 -38.89 15.31
N GLU A 698 -2.98 -39.07 16.40
CA GLU A 698 -3.42 -37.95 17.24
C GLU A 698 -2.25 -37.25 17.93
N ASN A 699 -1.26 -37.99 18.42
CA ASN A 699 -0.06 -37.43 19.02
C ASN A 699 0.80 -36.69 17.98
N ALA A 700 0.93 -37.24 16.77
CA ALA A 700 1.57 -36.57 15.64
C ALA A 700 0.85 -35.27 15.26
N ARG A 701 -0.49 -35.26 15.20
CA ARG A 701 -1.29 -34.05 14.95
C ARG A 701 -1.08 -32.99 16.02
N LYS A 702 -1.11 -33.35 17.31
CA LYS A 702 -0.84 -32.42 18.43
C LYS A 702 0.55 -31.80 18.31
N LYS A 703 1.57 -32.61 18.02
CA LYS A 703 2.94 -32.13 17.78
C LYS A 703 3.04 -31.19 16.57
N MET A 704 2.38 -31.53 15.45
CA MET A 704 2.30 -30.67 14.27
C MET A 704 1.65 -29.31 14.58
N GLU A 705 0.54 -29.29 15.32
CA GLU A 705 -0.10 -28.03 15.73
C GLU A 705 0.79 -27.18 16.63
N GLU A 706 1.53 -27.79 17.56
CA GLU A 706 2.50 -27.08 18.38
C GLU A 706 3.64 -26.50 17.56
N ASP A 707 4.18 -27.29 16.63
CA ASP A 707 5.29 -26.88 15.78
C ASP A 707 4.85 -25.84 14.74
N GLU A 708 3.60 -25.86 14.27
CA GLU A 708 2.98 -24.79 13.49
C GLU A 708 2.89 -23.49 14.31
N LYS A 709 2.39 -23.55 15.56
CA LYS A 709 2.33 -22.39 16.47
C LYS A 709 3.73 -21.83 16.77
N LYS A 710 4.75 -22.68 16.96
CA LYS A 710 6.17 -22.29 17.11
C LYS A 710 6.69 -21.65 15.82
N ALA A 711 6.44 -22.26 14.66
CA ALA A 711 6.87 -21.77 13.36
C ALA A 711 6.25 -20.40 13.03
N ASP A 712 4.98 -20.18 13.31
CA ASP A 712 4.31 -18.90 13.09
C ASP A 712 4.80 -17.81 14.03
N HIS A 713 5.10 -18.13 15.30
CA HIS A 713 5.77 -17.21 16.21
C HIS A 713 7.17 -16.84 15.69
N MET A 714 7.94 -17.82 15.21
CA MET A 714 9.27 -17.59 14.65
C MET A 714 9.23 -16.82 13.33
N LYS A 715 8.28 -17.09 12.42
CA LYS A 715 8.03 -16.30 11.20
C LYS A 715 7.66 -14.86 11.54
N ALA A 716 6.80 -14.64 12.54
CA ALA A 716 6.42 -13.29 12.99
C ALA A 716 7.62 -12.53 13.59
N LYS A 717 8.45 -13.20 14.40
CA LYS A 717 9.69 -12.66 14.96
C LYS A 717 10.68 -12.32 13.85
N TYR A 718 11.00 -13.28 12.97
CA TYR A 718 11.86 -13.10 11.78
C TYR A 718 11.41 -11.90 10.95
N LYS A 719 10.14 -11.89 10.51
CA LYS A 719 9.54 -10.81 9.70
C LYS A 719 9.57 -9.45 10.39
N THR A 720 9.56 -9.39 11.73
CA THR A 720 9.69 -8.12 12.45
C THR A 720 11.11 -7.56 12.34
N TYR A 721 12.14 -8.41 12.38
CA TYR A 721 13.53 -8.01 12.17
C TYR A 721 13.86 -7.78 10.68
N THR A 722 13.48 -8.70 9.79
CA THR A 722 13.94 -8.69 8.38
C THR A 722 13.18 -7.72 7.49
N LYS A 723 11.91 -7.39 7.75
CA LYS A 723 11.12 -6.50 6.87
C LYS A 723 11.73 -5.12 6.65
N GLY A 724 12.54 -4.62 7.59
CA GLY A 724 13.33 -3.39 7.41
C GLY A 724 14.60 -3.58 6.55
N HIS A 725 15.14 -4.79 6.51
CA HIS A 725 16.25 -5.17 5.64
C HIS A 725 15.76 -5.52 4.23
N GLU A 726 14.68 -6.29 4.10
CA GLU A 726 13.99 -6.63 2.84
C GLU A 726 13.66 -5.35 2.04
N ARG A 727 12.97 -4.39 2.66
CA ARG A 727 12.65 -3.10 2.02
C ARG A 727 13.89 -2.30 1.61
N ARG A 728 14.98 -2.36 2.41
CA ARG A 728 16.24 -1.71 2.03
C ARG A 728 16.87 -2.41 0.83
N ALA A 729 16.89 -3.74 0.81
CA ALA A 729 17.36 -4.53 -0.32
C ALA A 729 16.56 -4.22 -1.59
N GLU A 730 15.22 -4.18 -1.54
CA GLU A 730 14.35 -3.76 -2.65
C GLU A 730 14.73 -2.35 -3.17
N THR A 731 14.92 -1.37 -2.28
CA THR A 731 15.30 0.00 -2.68
C THR A 731 16.71 0.09 -3.24
N VAL A 732 17.67 -0.69 -2.72
CA VAL A 732 19.05 -0.72 -3.23
C VAL A 732 19.10 -1.46 -4.57
N TRP A 733 18.35 -2.54 -4.73
CA TRP A 733 18.29 -3.30 -5.97
C TRP A 733 17.71 -2.48 -7.12
N THR A 734 16.59 -1.79 -6.88
CA THR A 734 15.99 -0.87 -7.87
C THR A 734 16.91 0.31 -8.22
N GLN A 735 17.74 0.78 -7.28
CA GLN A 735 18.79 1.76 -7.57
C GLN A 735 19.91 1.16 -8.43
N ILE A 736 20.39 -0.05 -8.11
CA ILE A 736 21.41 -0.77 -8.89
C ILE A 736 20.92 -0.96 -10.33
N GLU A 737 19.71 -1.49 -10.54
CA GLU A 737 19.11 -1.64 -11.87
C GLU A 737 19.02 -0.32 -12.65
N ALA A 738 18.66 0.78 -11.98
CA ALA A 738 18.62 2.10 -12.60
C ALA A 738 20.02 2.59 -13.01
N THR A 739 21.04 2.39 -12.16
CA THR A 739 22.42 2.75 -12.49
C THR A 739 23.02 1.89 -13.60
N LEU A 740 22.71 0.59 -13.64
CA LEU A 740 23.15 -0.29 -14.73
C LEU A 740 22.57 0.17 -16.08
N LYS A 741 21.28 0.48 -16.14
CA LYS A 741 20.64 1.07 -17.34
C LYS A 741 21.26 2.40 -17.75
N GLN A 742 21.64 3.25 -16.79
CA GLN A 742 22.35 4.50 -17.08
C GLN A 742 23.77 4.25 -17.61
N ILE A 743 24.48 3.24 -17.11
CA ILE A 743 25.81 2.82 -17.61
C ILE A 743 25.70 2.28 -19.04
N GLU A 744 24.67 1.47 -19.33
CA GLU A 744 24.40 0.97 -20.69
C GLU A 744 24.12 2.13 -21.66
N ILE A 745 23.21 3.04 -21.30
CA ILE A 745 22.90 4.24 -22.10
C ILE A 745 24.16 5.07 -22.33
N GLY A 746 24.89 5.43 -21.26
CA GLY A 746 26.13 6.19 -21.36
C GLY A 746 27.22 5.49 -22.18
N GLY A 747 27.29 4.16 -22.15
CA GLY A 747 28.15 3.36 -23.02
C GLY A 747 27.79 3.56 -24.49
N THR A 748 26.51 3.38 -24.84
CA THR A 748 26.03 3.61 -26.22
C THR A 748 26.22 5.05 -26.68
N GLU A 749 25.98 6.04 -25.82
CA GLU A 749 26.21 7.45 -26.12
C GLU A 749 27.69 7.74 -26.41
N VAL A 750 28.61 7.18 -25.61
CA VAL A 750 30.06 7.31 -25.83
C VAL A 750 30.48 6.69 -27.17
N GLU A 751 29.90 5.56 -27.57
CA GLU A 751 30.15 4.96 -28.89
C GLU A 751 29.58 5.83 -30.03
N CYS A 752 28.35 6.30 -29.90
CA CYS A 752 27.74 7.24 -30.84
C CYS A 752 28.55 8.54 -30.98
N PHE A 753 28.99 9.15 -29.87
CA PHE A 753 29.82 10.36 -29.91
C PHE A 753 31.22 10.11 -30.49
N LYS A 754 31.82 8.93 -30.27
CA LYS A 754 33.07 8.53 -30.95
C LYS A 754 32.88 8.35 -32.46
N ALA A 755 31.71 7.90 -32.91
CA ALA A 755 31.39 7.80 -34.34
C ALA A 755 31.12 9.19 -34.94
N LEU A 756 30.24 9.98 -34.32
CA LEU A 756 29.89 11.35 -34.70
C LEU A 756 31.12 12.26 -34.76
N LYS A 757 32.04 12.18 -33.78
CA LYS A 757 33.28 12.95 -33.79
C LYS A 757 34.12 12.68 -35.03
N ARG A 758 34.35 11.40 -35.40
CA ARG A 758 35.09 11.04 -36.61
C ARG A 758 34.39 11.55 -37.87
N GLN A 759 33.06 11.45 -37.92
CA GLN A 759 32.27 11.98 -39.03
C GLN A 759 32.40 13.50 -39.15
N GLU A 760 32.34 14.23 -38.03
CA GLU A 760 32.43 15.69 -38.01
C GLU A 760 33.86 16.20 -38.32
N GLU A 761 34.90 15.48 -37.88
CA GLU A 761 36.29 15.75 -38.27
C GLU A 761 36.49 15.60 -39.80
N MET A 762 35.95 14.53 -40.39
CA MET A 762 35.94 14.36 -41.86
C MET A 762 35.13 15.47 -42.55
N ALA A 763 33.91 15.76 -42.09
CA ALA A 763 33.04 16.79 -42.67
C ALA A 763 33.65 18.19 -42.58
N ALA A 764 34.29 18.53 -41.46
CA ALA A 764 35.01 19.78 -41.28
C ALA A 764 36.19 19.91 -42.25
N SER A 765 36.98 18.85 -42.46
CA SER A 765 38.07 18.85 -43.43
C SER A 765 37.58 19.08 -44.86
N PHE A 766 36.47 18.44 -45.25
CA PHE A 766 35.87 18.57 -46.58
C PHE A 766 35.29 19.98 -46.80
N ARG A 767 34.52 20.51 -45.85
CA ARG A 767 33.98 21.89 -45.91
C ARG A 767 35.11 22.92 -46.04
N LYS A 768 36.21 22.76 -45.27
CA LYS A 768 37.39 23.64 -45.37
C LYS A 768 38.05 23.56 -46.75
N LYS A 769 38.23 22.37 -47.29
CA LYS A 769 38.83 22.16 -48.63
C LYS A 769 37.98 22.80 -49.74
N ASN A 770 36.66 22.56 -49.73
CA ASN A 770 35.76 23.16 -50.73
C ASN A 770 35.79 24.69 -50.69
N LEU A 771 35.72 25.29 -49.49
CA LEU A 771 35.85 26.75 -49.33
C LEU A 771 37.20 27.27 -49.83
N GLN A 772 38.30 26.55 -49.61
CA GLN A 772 39.61 26.92 -50.15
C GLN A 772 39.63 26.87 -51.69
N GLU A 773 39.03 25.84 -52.31
CA GLU A 773 38.92 25.75 -53.77
C GLU A 773 38.03 26.84 -54.38
N GLU A 774 36.91 27.20 -53.73
CA GLU A 774 36.05 28.30 -54.17
C GLU A 774 36.75 29.66 -54.04
N VAL A 775 37.44 29.93 -52.92
CA VAL A 775 38.23 31.15 -52.74
C VAL A 775 39.37 31.25 -53.75
N LEU A 776 40.03 30.14 -54.10
CA LEU A 776 41.04 30.12 -55.15
C LEU A 776 40.45 30.45 -56.53
N LYS A 777 39.30 29.86 -56.90
CA LYS A 777 38.58 30.19 -58.13
C LYS A 777 38.19 31.67 -58.18
N GLN A 778 37.69 32.23 -57.08
CA GLN A 778 37.36 33.65 -56.98
C GLN A 778 38.61 34.54 -57.18
N LYS A 779 39.71 34.25 -56.48
CA LYS A 779 40.99 34.98 -56.66
C LYS A 779 41.53 34.92 -58.08
N GLU A 780 41.39 33.78 -58.77
CA GLU A 780 41.74 33.70 -60.18
C GLU A 780 40.86 34.59 -61.06
N THR A 781 39.54 34.61 -60.84
CA THR A 781 38.63 35.48 -61.60
C THR A 781 38.91 36.96 -61.35
N GLU A 782 39.19 37.33 -60.09
CA GLU A 782 39.59 38.69 -59.71
C GLU A 782 40.91 39.09 -60.41
N LYS A 783 41.94 38.25 -60.35
CA LYS A 783 43.23 38.49 -61.03
C LYS A 783 43.07 38.64 -62.54
N LYS A 784 42.20 37.84 -63.18
CA LYS A 784 41.86 37.94 -64.61
C LYS A 784 41.14 39.27 -64.93
N LEU A 785 40.25 39.73 -64.06
CA LEU A 785 39.54 41.01 -64.21
C LEU A 785 40.48 42.21 -64.01
N GLN A 786 41.31 42.19 -62.97
CA GLN A 786 42.32 43.23 -62.71
C GLN A 786 43.30 43.36 -63.89
N ALA A 787 43.77 42.24 -64.46
CA ALA A 787 44.65 42.26 -65.65
C ALA A 787 43.95 42.85 -66.88
N ARG A 788 42.66 42.55 -67.10
CA ARG A 788 41.87 43.18 -68.18
C ARG A 788 41.69 44.69 -67.97
N TYR A 789 41.45 45.11 -66.73
CA TYR A 789 41.32 46.52 -66.38
C TYR A 789 42.64 47.29 -66.57
N GLY A 790 43.77 46.70 -66.16
CA GLY A 790 45.10 47.27 -66.43
C GLY A 790 45.40 47.41 -67.93
N ASN A 791 45.03 46.41 -68.75
CA ASN A 791 45.15 46.52 -70.21
C ASN A 791 44.27 47.63 -70.79
N LEU A 792 43.05 47.81 -70.26
CA LEU A 792 42.14 48.89 -70.66
C LEU A 792 42.73 50.28 -70.31
N LEU A 793 43.31 50.45 -69.12
CA LEU A 793 44.02 51.69 -68.76
C LEU A 793 45.18 51.96 -69.72
N ALA A 794 46.03 50.98 -70.01
CA ALA A 794 47.13 51.14 -70.97
C ALA A 794 46.66 51.43 -72.42
N MET A 795 45.43 51.05 -72.79
CA MET A 795 44.82 51.45 -74.06
C MET A 795 44.28 52.88 -74.03
N VAL A 796 43.75 53.33 -72.88
CA VAL A 796 43.31 54.72 -72.67
C VAL A 796 44.52 55.65 -72.67
N GLU A 797 45.59 55.34 -71.93
CA GLU A 797 46.85 56.11 -71.91
C GLU A 797 47.41 56.27 -73.33
N LYS A 798 47.49 55.19 -74.11
CA LYS A 798 47.92 55.27 -75.52
C LYS A 798 46.99 56.09 -76.40
N ALA A 799 45.68 56.04 -76.17
CA ALA A 799 44.73 56.88 -76.90
C ALA A 799 44.87 58.36 -76.54
N GLU A 800 45.19 58.67 -75.27
CA GLU A 800 45.49 60.02 -74.79
C GLU A 800 46.83 60.53 -75.35
N GLU A 801 47.89 59.71 -75.36
CA GLU A 801 49.17 60.01 -76.02
C GLU A 801 48.95 60.34 -77.51
N ILE A 802 48.24 59.49 -78.24
CA ILE A 802 47.89 59.71 -79.65
C ILE A 802 47.07 61.00 -79.83
N MET A 803 46.12 61.30 -78.94
CA MET A 803 45.38 62.57 -78.98
C MET A 803 46.25 63.80 -78.69
N VAL A 804 47.25 63.68 -77.81
CA VAL A 804 48.23 64.74 -77.55
C VAL A 804 49.14 64.95 -78.77
N GLU A 805 49.61 63.88 -79.41
CA GLU A 805 50.37 63.95 -80.66
C GLU A 805 49.56 64.61 -81.79
N PHE A 806 48.29 64.21 -81.99
CA PHE A 806 47.42 64.83 -82.99
C PHE A 806 47.16 66.32 -82.69
N ARG A 807 47.00 66.71 -81.42
CA ARG A 807 46.88 68.12 -81.03
C ARG A 807 48.17 68.89 -81.32
N ALA A 808 49.34 68.33 -81.03
CA ALA A 808 50.63 68.95 -81.33
C ALA A 808 50.89 69.08 -82.85
N GLN A 809 50.48 68.08 -83.65
CA GLN A 809 50.54 68.15 -85.11
C GLN A 809 49.54 69.17 -85.69
N ALA A 810 48.35 69.30 -85.08
CA ALA A 810 47.37 70.31 -85.48
C ALA A 810 47.87 71.73 -85.19
N LEU A 811 48.49 71.95 -84.04
CA LEU A 811 49.14 73.23 -83.69
C LEU A 811 50.27 73.56 -84.68
N LYS A 812 51.18 72.62 -84.97
CA LYS A 812 52.23 72.83 -86.00
C LYS A 812 51.65 73.17 -87.37
N LYS A 813 50.58 72.50 -87.80
CA LYS A 813 49.89 72.83 -89.06
C LYS A 813 49.23 74.21 -89.03
N GLN A 814 48.76 74.68 -87.87
CA GLN A 814 48.28 76.05 -87.71
C GLN A 814 49.43 77.05 -87.81
N GLU A 815 50.55 76.81 -87.12
CA GLU A 815 51.78 77.61 -87.22
C GLU A 815 52.33 77.65 -88.66
N ASP A 816 52.35 76.53 -89.37
CA ASP A 816 52.76 76.44 -90.78
C ASP A 816 51.80 77.21 -91.71
N VAL A 817 50.49 77.14 -91.47
CA VAL A 817 49.47 77.89 -92.24
C VAL A 817 49.52 79.39 -91.93
N GLU A 818 49.78 79.78 -90.69
CA GLU A 818 50.01 81.17 -90.30
C GLU A 818 51.31 81.70 -90.90
N ALA A 819 52.39 80.91 -90.91
CA ALA A 819 53.64 81.25 -91.58
C ALA A 819 53.49 81.32 -93.12
N HIS A 820 52.63 80.48 -93.72
CA HIS A 820 52.27 80.57 -95.14
C HIS A 820 51.49 81.84 -95.43
N LYS A 821 50.46 82.17 -94.64
CA LYS A 821 49.72 83.44 -94.75
C LYS A 821 50.64 84.65 -94.54
N LEU A 822 51.61 84.56 -93.63
CA LEU A 822 52.59 85.62 -93.39
C LEU A 822 53.57 85.76 -94.58
N LYS A 823 53.85 84.69 -95.32
CA LYS A 823 54.58 84.74 -96.59
C LYS A 823 53.73 85.28 -97.73
N GLU A 824 52.47 84.86 -97.87
CA GLU A 824 51.53 85.39 -98.85
C GLU A 824 51.34 86.90 -98.63
N SER A 825 51.13 87.35 -97.40
CA SER A 825 51.03 88.80 -97.09
C SER A 825 52.30 89.60 -97.41
N LYS A 826 53.48 88.96 -97.43
CA LYS A 826 54.75 89.58 -97.87
C LYS A 826 54.96 89.52 -99.38
N LEU A 827 54.28 88.61 -100.08
CA LEU A 827 54.26 88.56 -101.55
C LEU A 827 53.24 89.56 -102.10
N THR A 828 52.03 89.64 -101.53
CA THR A 828 51.02 90.65 -101.90
C THR A 828 51.47 92.06 -101.52
N GLY A 829 52.13 92.25 -100.37
CA GLY A 829 52.73 93.53 -100.00
C GLY A 829 53.82 94.01 -100.97
N GLY A 830 54.46 93.10 -101.72
CA GLY A 830 55.41 93.45 -102.77
C GLY A 830 54.77 93.89 -104.09
N GLU A 831 53.51 93.54 -104.34
CA GLU A 831 52.76 93.96 -105.53
C GLU A 831 51.85 95.19 -105.26
N GLU A 832 51.55 95.50 -104.00
CA GLU A 832 50.79 96.70 -103.61
C GLU A 832 51.67 97.96 -103.41
N GLU A 833 52.96 97.85 -103.07
CA GLU A 833 53.87 99.01 -102.99
C GLU A 833 54.25 99.58 -104.37
N ASP A 834 54.40 98.74 -105.41
CA ASP A 834 54.67 99.19 -106.79
C ASP A 834 53.44 99.82 -107.48
N VAL A 835 52.23 99.62 -106.94
CA VAL A 835 51.00 100.31 -107.40
C VAL A 835 50.75 101.61 -106.64
N ALA A 836 51.26 101.75 -105.41
CA ALA A 836 51.09 102.94 -104.59
C ALA A 836 52.08 104.09 -104.91
N ILE A 837 53.24 103.81 -105.51
CA ILE A 837 54.28 104.83 -105.80
C ILE A 837 54.13 105.47 -107.20
N ALA A 838 53.14 105.03 -108.00
CA ALA A 838 52.77 105.64 -109.29
C ALA A 838 51.65 106.69 -109.17
N MET A 839 51.09 106.93 -107.98
CA MET A 839 50.12 107.98 -107.71
C MET A 839 50.65 108.89 -106.58
N GLU A 840 50.69 110.21 -106.83
CA GLU A 840 51.12 111.26 -105.88
C GLU A 840 52.65 111.34 -105.64
N ALA A 841 53.47 111.48 -106.68
CA ALA A 841 53.76 112.81 -107.23
C ALA A 841 52.48 113.56 -107.70
N SER A 842 51.88 114.48 -106.93
CA SER A 842 52.36 115.10 -105.68
C SER A 842 51.34 115.08 -104.54
N ALA A 843 51.80 114.66 -103.36
CA ALA A 843 51.60 115.39 -102.09
C ALA A 843 52.75 115.07 -101.10
#